data_AF-A0A8H8DPE3-F1
#
_entry.id   AF-A0A8H8DPE3-F1
#
_cell.length_a   1.000
_cell.length_b   1.000
_cell.length_c   1.000
_cell.angle_alpha   90.00
_cell.angle_beta   90.00
_cell.angle_gamma   90.00
#
_symmetry.space_group_name_H-M   'P 1'
#
loop_
_entity.id
_entity.type
_entity.pdbx_description
1 polymer ?
#
loop_
_entity_poly.entity_id
_entity_poly.type
_entity_poly.pdbx_seq_one_letter_code
_entity_poly.pdbx_strand_id
1 'polypeptide(L)'
;MTSLFGSTTSTSVTNQELKNDIEVVQPPEDSISSLSFSPQAEFLAVSSWQDKKIKIYEIQPSGQTTPKSMYEHQGPVLSCCWSKDGTKVASVGTDKAGMLFDLQTGQNIQVAAHDAPIKSCRFIDGGNMGNILATGSWDKMLKYWDLRQQQPIGTIQLPERCYTMDVVNQLMVIGTADRHVCIINLNNPTTIFKTTQSPLKFQTRVISCFIKANGYAIGSVEGRCAIQYVEDKDASLNFSFRCHRDSTGLANNSSNVYSVNDISFHPQHGTFATAGSDGTFHFWDKDSKHRLKGFTNVGGTISSIAFNRTGDIFAYAISYDWSKGYQANTPQTPNKIMLHPVGAEELKPRAKKTTRYYVEDLPNLPKNSNLKLHSGYVISNDRNNNSFFFLFASNTYLVDKQRLVIWLNGGPGCSSMDGAFLENGPLKLSAKNMLTKNQGSWNEFSNLLFVDQPAGTGFSYSLPENFAEGIVKSTEDFMTFLDRFYNLFPQYKDDDLYIAGESYAGQYIPYIASAILKRNKKKDTKPYNLKGLLIGNGWISPLAQYMSYLPFAVENSLVKKGSILEKKVEEATQSCKKAIEANDKDSMSLCDNILGLIVQPEFRDDKKCINMYDYRLRASSCNVEWPRELPYLVEYLRKPDTMSSLNINPDKHILWEECNFRVTEKFITYKSPSSIDLLPEILSEIKVLLYSGDKDIICNHMGTEDIINEMEWNGRKGFRKENGILATKYKWIFMDKLAGYYQYDRNLTYVLIKDASHMVPYDKPLESQDMLNRFLGIDPNLILAVRKSNGWNDVGIGIVGDIGTHKDSDIYNRQRSLWSLYYHIGGIILIFLIFGIIFFAWYLYNNHKRLKREYISKYNEVITHNYRLGNDLIRDNSSSAPSYSHKDYNTYNGYVDTPYASKPCMHSQECGKSVDTSYAGSQRGNY
;
A
#
# COMPACT_ATOMS: atom_id res chain seq x y z
N MET A 1 30.88 -5.57 52.36
CA MET A 1 31.39 -4.19 52.53
C MET A 1 31.35 -3.50 51.19
N THR A 2 31.06 -2.20 51.17
CA THR A 2 30.86 -1.40 49.94
C THR A 2 31.79 -0.19 49.95
N SER A 3 32.43 0.09 48.82
CA SER A 3 32.62 1.45 48.27
C SER A 3 33.56 1.42 47.07
N LEU A 4 33.15 2.10 45.99
CA LEU A 4 34.02 2.76 45.02
C LEU A 4 33.15 3.70 44.17
N PHE A 5 32.51 4.67 44.85
CA PHE A 5 31.75 5.73 44.19
C PHE A 5 32.73 6.77 43.64
N GLY A 6 32.96 6.75 42.33
CA GLY A 6 33.54 7.89 41.62
C GLY A 6 32.49 9.01 41.52
N SER A 7 32.84 10.21 41.97
CA SER A 7 31.95 11.38 41.94
C SER A 7 31.94 12.03 40.55
N THR A 8 30.94 11.72 39.73
CA THR A 8 30.62 12.52 38.54
C THR A 8 29.77 13.72 38.94
N THR A 9 30.34 14.92 38.78
CA THR A 9 29.68 16.19 39.11
C THR A 9 28.49 16.48 38.19
N SER A 10 27.45 17.09 38.77
CA SER A 10 26.27 17.56 38.04
C SER A 10 26.63 18.71 37.10
N THR A 11 26.76 18.44 35.80
CA THR A 11 26.97 19.47 34.76
C THR A 11 26.03 19.25 33.58
N SER A 12 25.05 20.16 33.47
CA SER A 12 24.23 20.49 32.28
C SER A 12 24.28 19.53 31.08
N VAL A 13 23.30 18.62 30.99
CA VAL A 13 22.92 18.03 29.69
C VAL A 13 22.17 19.11 28.90
N THR A 14 22.81 19.72 27.92
CA THR A 14 22.20 20.76 27.07
C THR A 14 21.32 20.15 25.97
N ASN A 15 20.11 20.67 25.81
CA ASN A 15 19.11 20.22 24.83
C ASN A 15 19.64 20.30 23.39
N GLN A 16 20.01 19.16 22.79
CA GLN A 16 20.27 19.11 21.34
C GLN A 16 18.98 19.10 20.51
N GLU A 17 17.90 18.48 21.01
CA GLU A 17 16.65 18.29 20.24
C GLU A 17 15.79 19.56 20.11
N LEU A 18 15.91 20.50 21.06
CA LEU A 18 15.18 21.79 21.07
C LEU A 18 16.08 22.96 20.62
N LYS A 19 17.23 22.65 20.00
CA LYS A 19 18.24 23.67 19.62
C LYS A 19 17.78 24.59 18.49
N ASN A 20 16.81 24.15 17.70
CA ASN A 20 16.29 24.87 16.54
C ASN A 20 15.00 25.67 16.85
N ASP A 21 14.53 25.65 18.11
CA ASP A 21 13.30 26.29 18.55
C ASP A 21 13.49 27.81 18.64
N ILE A 22 12.59 28.58 18.02
CA ILE A 22 12.70 30.03 17.91
C ILE A 22 11.73 30.70 18.88
N GLU A 23 12.24 31.57 19.76
CA GLU A 23 11.42 32.36 20.67
C GLU A 23 10.72 33.52 19.93
N VAL A 24 9.42 33.72 20.18
CA VAL A 24 8.63 34.80 19.57
C VAL A 24 9.06 36.15 20.15
N VAL A 25 9.24 37.15 19.27
CA VAL A 25 9.69 38.49 19.64
C VAL A 25 8.58 39.24 20.40
N GLN A 26 8.90 39.80 21.56
CA GLN A 26 7.98 40.54 22.45
C GLN A 26 6.73 39.73 22.87
N PRO A 27 6.88 38.59 23.57
CA PRO A 27 5.76 37.78 24.05
C PRO A 27 4.84 38.56 25.01
N PRO A 28 3.66 38.02 25.38
CA PRO A 28 2.85 38.55 26.48
C PRO A 28 3.63 38.65 27.80
N GLU A 29 3.24 39.58 28.67
CA GLU A 29 3.93 39.85 29.94
C GLU A 29 3.43 38.92 31.07
N ASP A 30 2.17 38.48 31.02
CA ASP A 30 1.61 37.40 31.86
C ASP A 30 1.08 36.20 31.04
N SER A 31 0.44 35.27 31.75
CA SER A 31 -0.02 33.95 31.33
C SER A 31 -0.79 33.94 30.01
N ILE A 32 -0.34 33.08 29.10
CA ILE A 32 -0.98 32.84 27.81
C ILE A 32 -2.12 31.83 27.99
N SER A 33 -3.30 32.15 27.45
CA SER A 33 -4.52 31.37 27.65
C SER A 33 -4.97 30.57 26.42
N SER A 34 -4.51 30.94 25.22
CA SER A 34 -4.80 30.26 23.96
C SER A 34 -3.81 30.71 22.88
N LEU A 35 -3.36 29.75 22.06
CA LEU A 35 -2.71 29.99 20.77
C LEU A 35 -3.68 29.67 19.62
N SER A 36 -3.60 30.40 18.51
CA SER A 36 -4.39 30.08 17.30
C SER A 36 -3.70 30.58 16.02
N PHE A 37 -3.43 29.69 15.07
CA PHE A 37 -2.91 30.03 13.74
C PHE A 37 -4.02 30.38 12.75
N SER A 38 -3.73 31.27 11.80
CA SER A 38 -4.64 31.61 10.70
C SER A 38 -4.74 30.46 9.68
N PRO A 39 -5.94 30.13 9.17
CA PRO A 39 -6.15 29.06 8.19
C PRO A 39 -5.76 29.45 6.76
N GLN A 40 -5.24 30.66 6.51
CA GLN A 40 -4.83 31.11 5.16
C GLN A 40 -3.39 31.64 5.05
N ALA A 41 -2.82 32.14 6.15
CA ALA A 41 -1.49 32.75 6.19
C ALA A 41 -0.77 32.40 7.51
N GLU A 42 0.55 32.57 7.56
CA GLU A 42 1.35 32.26 8.75
C GLU A 42 1.28 33.38 9.80
N PHE A 43 0.06 33.65 10.27
CA PHE A 43 -0.23 34.55 11.39
C PHE A 43 -0.59 33.74 12.63
N LEU A 44 -0.01 34.10 13.77
CA LEU A 44 -0.31 33.53 15.08
C LEU A 44 -0.99 34.57 15.96
N ALA A 45 -2.22 34.28 16.39
CA ALA A 45 -2.94 35.04 17.40
C ALA A 45 -2.70 34.41 18.78
N VAL A 46 -2.50 35.26 19.78
CA VAL A 46 -2.14 34.89 21.15
C VAL A 46 -2.99 35.69 22.13
N SER A 47 -3.75 35.03 22.98
CA SER A 47 -4.52 35.67 24.06
C SER A 47 -3.78 35.61 25.39
N SER A 48 -3.69 36.76 26.08
CA SER A 48 -3.08 36.90 27.40
C SER A 48 -4.12 37.09 28.50
N TRP A 49 -3.82 36.60 29.71
CA TRP A 49 -4.67 36.70 30.88
C TRP A 49 -4.64 38.12 31.47
N GLN A 50 -3.58 38.52 32.18
CA GLN A 50 -3.57 39.80 32.91
C GLN A 50 -3.32 41.02 32.02
N ASP A 51 -2.61 40.85 30.89
CA ASP A 51 -2.38 41.96 29.93
C ASP A 51 -3.69 42.40 29.25
N LYS A 52 -4.74 41.57 29.29
CA LYS A 52 -6.03 41.69 28.61
C LYS A 52 -5.94 41.85 27.08
N LYS A 53 -4.76 41.57 26.51
CA LYS A 53 -4.44 41.84 25.10
C LYS A 53 -4.45 40.57 24.27
N ILE A 54 -4.82 40.74 23.01
CA ILE A 54 -4.53 39.79 21.94
C ILE A 54 -3.38 40.40 21.14
N LYS A 55 -2.27 39.67 21.02
CA LYS A 55 -1.16 40.00 20.12
C LYS A 55 -1.25 39.10 18.89
N ILE A 56 -1.08 39.68 17.70
CA ILE A 56 -1.03 38.97 16.41
C ILE A 56 0.38 39.14 15.84
N TYR A 57 1.05 38.02 15.59
CA TYR A 57 2.39 37.97 15.00
C TYR A 57 2.33 37.41 13.59
N GLU A 58 3.23 37.88 12.75
CA GLU A 58 3.51 37.34 11.42
C GLU A 58 4.82 36.55 11.47
N ILE A 59 4.79 35.33 10.96
CA ILE A 59 5.90 34.38 10.99
C ILE A 59 6.50 34.31 9.59
N GLN A 60 7.77 34.65 9.46
CA GLN A 60 8.49 34.62 8.19
C GLN A 60 8.96 33.19 7.85
N PRO A 61 9.25 32.87 6.57
CA PRO A 61 9.81 31.57 6.18
C PRO A 61 11.17 31.23 6.82
N SER A 62 11.84 32.21 7.43
CA SER A 62 13.05 32.07 8.24
C SER A 62 12.78 31.63 9.69
N GLY A 63 11.50 31.46 10.07
CA GLY A 63 11.04 31.23 11.44
C GLY A 63 11.06 32.48 12.33
N GLN A 64 11.60 33.61 11.87
CA GLN A 64 11.57 34.87 12.61
C GLN A 64 10.15 35.44 12.69
N THR A 65 9.85 36.11 13.80
CA THR A 65 8.52 36.64 14.10
C THR A 65 8.51 38.16 14.20
N THR A 66 7.46 38.78 13.67
CA THR A 66 7.24 40.23 13.71
C THR A 66 5.85 40.54 14.26
N PRO A 67 5.71 41.44 15.26
CA PRO A 67 4.39 41.85 15.75
C PRO A 67 3.67 42.65 14.66
N LYS A 68 2.42 42.25 14.34
CA LYS A 68 1.62 42.82 13.24
C LYS A 68 0.52 43.74 13.75
N SER A 69 -0.28 43.26 14.70
CA SER A 69 -1.40 43.98 15.29
C SER A 69 -1.60 43.58 16.75
N MET A 70 -2.19 44.47 17.56
CA MET A 70 -2.68 44.14 18.90
C MET A 70 -3.94 44.92 19.25
N TYR A 71 -4.80 44.33 20.07
CA TYR A 71 -6.00 44.96 20.61
C TYR A 71 -6.31 44.41 22.01
N GLU A 72 -7.21 45.07 22.75
CA GLU A 72 -7.45 44.78 24.17
C GLU A 72 -8.93 44.55 24.52
N HIS A 73 -9.13 43.84 25.63
CA HIS A 73 -10.40 43.53 26.28
C HIS A 73 -10.49 44.25 27.65
N GLN A 74 -11.69 44.31 28.22
CA GLN A 74 -11.89 44.95 29.54
C GLN A 74 -11.52 44.02 30.71
N GLY A 75 -11.41 42.70 30.46
CA GLY A 75 -10.92 41.70 31.40
C GLY A 75 -10.08 40.61 30.72
N PRO A 76 -9.50 39.68 31.50
CA PRO A 76 -8.73 38.56 30.97
C PRO A 76 -9.36 37.80 29.81
N VAL A 77 -8.55 37.54 28.79
CA VAL A 77 -8.97 36.85 27.56
C VAL A 77 -8.77 35.35 27.75
N LEU A 78 -9.79 34.55 27.45
CA LEU A 78 -9.87 33.13 27.79
C LEU A 78 -9.76 32.19 26.57
N SER A 79 -9.99 32.70 25.36
CA SER A 79 -9.74 32.01 24.09
C SER A 79 -9.76 32.98 22.91
N CYS A 80 -9.11 32.61 21.81
CA CYS A 80 -9.21 33.26 20.51
C CYS A 80 -9.28 32.22 19.38
N CYS A 81 -9.88 32.59 18.24
CA CYS A 81 -9.89 31.77 17.03
C CYS A 81 -9.97 32.64 15.75
N TRP A 82 -9.42 32.14 14.65
CA TRP A 82 -9.47 32.80 13.34
C TRP A 82 -10.72 32.42 12.54
N SER A 83 -11.20 33.35 11.72
CA SER A 83 -12.16 33.06 10.65
C SER A 83 -11.52 32.26 9.52
N LYS A 84 -12.32 31.48 8.78
CA LYS A 84 -11.89 30.60 7.68
C LYS A 84 -11.14 31.31 6.54
N ASP A 85 -11.45 32.59 6.32
CA ASP A 85 -10.79 33.45 5.34
C ASP A 85 -9.46 34.05 5.84
N GLY A 86 -9.09 33.81 7.11
CA GLY A 86 -7.88 34.35 7.73
C GLY A 86 -7.87 35.86 7.93
N THR A 87 -8.99 36.56 7.70
CA THR A 87 -9.06 38.02 7.76
C THR A 87 -9.44 38.56 9.14
N LYS A 88 -10.09 37.75 10.00
CA LYS A 88 -10.62 38.19 11.30
C LYS A 88 -10.24 37.23 12.43
N VAL A 89 -10.07 37.79 13.62
CA VAL A 89 -9.87 37.06 14.88
C VAL A 89 -11.05 37.32 15.80
N ALA A 90 -11.72 36.26 16.24
CA ALA A 90 -12.68 36.34 17.34
C ALA A 90 -11.96 36.06 18.67
N SER A 91 -12.27 36.81 19.72
CA SER A 91 -11.71 36.64 21.06
C SER A 91 -12.75 36.84 22.14
N VAL A 92 -12.63 36.09 23.23
CA VAL A 92 -13.62 36.05 24.32
C VAL A 92 -12.94 36.08 25.69
N GLY A 93 -13.58 36.73 26.67
CA GLY A 93 -12.97 36.97 27.99
C GLY A 93 -13.94 36.96 29.18
N THR A 94 -13.39 37.34 30.34
CA THR A 94 -14.14 37.48 31.60
C THR A 94 -14.96 38.76 31.67
N ASP A 95 -14.79 39.67 30.71
CA ASP A 95 -15.66 40.84 30.48
C ASP A 95 -17.04 40.46 29.91
N LYS A 96 -17.29 39.16 29.67
CA LYS A 96 -18.53 38.59 29.14
C LYS A 96 -18.84 39.00 27.70
N ALA A 97 -17.88 39.61 27.01
CA ALA A 97 -17.96 40.03 25.63
C ALA A 97 -17.23 39.05 24.71
N GLY A 98 -17.77 38.86 23.50
CA GLY A 98 -17.00 38.35 22.38
C GLY A 98 -16.73 39.49 21.41
N MET A 99 -15.44 39.73 21.15
CA MET A 99 -14.95 40.74 20.23
C MET A 99 -14.54 40.08 18.91
N LEU A 100 -14.65 40.84 17.82
CA LEU A 100 -14.17 40.47 16.49
C LEU A 100 -13.25 41.58 15.99
N PHE A 101 -11.98 41.24 15.79
CA PHE A 101 -10.97 42.10 15.21
C PHE A 101 -10.76 41.77 13.73
N ASP A 102 -10.83 42.78 12.88
CA ASP A 102 -10.64 42.67 11.43
C ASP A 102 -9.21 43.13 11.06
N LEU A 103 -8.39 42.22 10.54
CA LEU A 103 -6.97 42.45 10.32
C LEU A 103 -6.66 43.40 9.15
N GLN A 104 -7.61 43.60 8.23
CA GLN A 104 -7.44 44.49 7.07
C GLN A 104 -7.80 45.94 7.41
N THR A 105 -8.86 46.13 8.19
CA THR A 105 -9.39 47.47 8.55
C THR A 105 -8.91 47.97 9.91
N GLY A 106 -8.37 47.09 10.76
CA GLY A 106 -7.99 47.40 12.13
C GLY A 106 -9.19 47.62 13.08
N GLN A 107 -10.41 47.34 12.62
CA GLN A 107 -11.61 47.53 13.44
C GLN A 107 -11.76 46.41 14.47
N ASN A 108 -12.11 46.78 15.70
CA ASN A 108 -12.48 45.86 16.78
C ASN A 108 -13.93 46.13 17.18
N ILE A 109 -14.82 45.16 17.02
CA ILE A 109 -16.25 45.30 17.31
C ILE A 109 -16.75 44.20 18.25
N GLN A 110 -17.71 44.51 19.13
CA GLN A 110 -18.38 43.49 19.93
C GLN A 110 -19.43 42.77 19.07
N VAL A 111 -19.36 41.43 19.06
CA VAL A 111 -20.26 40.55 18.28
C VAL A 111 -21.01 39.53 19.12
N ALA A 112 -20.64 39.36 20.39
CA ALA A 112 -21.32 38.45 21.31
C ALA A 112 -21.41 39.01 22.74
N ALA A 113 -22.43 38.58 23.49
CA ALA A 113 -22.67 38.96 24.87
C ALA A 113 -23.28 37.80 25.69
N HIS A 114 -22.78 37.64 26.92
CA HIS A 114 -23.20 36.60 27.85
C HIS A 114 -23.39 37.15 29.28
N ASP A 115 -24.08 36.38 30.11
CA ASP A 115 -24.45 36.79 31.47
C ASP A 115 -23.32 36.47 32.47
N ALA A 116 -22.36 35.65 32.05
CA ALA A 116 -21.14 35.27 32.76
C ALA A 116 -19.93 35.21 31.79
N PRO A 117 -18.69 34.99 32.27
CA PRO A 117 -17.49 34.83 31.44
C PRO A 117 -17.63 33.79 30.33
N ILE A 118 -17.10 34.12 29.15
CA ILE A 118 -17.12 33.24 27.98
C ILE A 118 -15.77 32.53 27.88
N LYS A 119 -15.76 31.19 27.95
CA LYS A 119 -14.52 30.39 28.06
C LYS A 119 -13.97 29.90 26.72
N SER A 120 -14.80 29.68 25.71
CA SER A 120 -14.34 29.24 24.39
C SER A 120 -15.16 29.85 23.27
N CYS A 121 -14.50 30.14 22.15
CA CYS A 121 -15.11 30.55 20.89
C CYS A 121 -14.57 29.71 19.72
N ARG A 122 -15.44 29.39 18.77
CA ARG A 122 -15.10 28.68 17.53
C ARG A 122 -15.97 29.19 16.39
N PHE A 123 -15.39 29.33 15.20
CA PHE A 123 -16.15 29.55 13.98
C PHE A 123 -16.78 28.23 13.47
N ILE A 124 -17.92 28.35 12.80
CA ILE A 124 -18.62 27.24 12.16
C ILE A 124 -18.49 27.38 10.63
N ASP A 125 -17.85 26.37 10.06
CA ASP A 125 -17.31 26.37 8.70
C ASP A 125 -17.92 25.29 7.80
N GLY A 126 -18.96 24.60 8.27
CA GLY A 126 -19.64 23.49 7.60
C GLY A 126 -21.10 23.33 8.05
N GLY A 127 -21.92 22.77 7.16
CA GLY A 127 -23.39 22.81 7.24
C GLY A 127 -23.99 23.93 6.38
N ASN A 128 -25.31 24.09 6.37
CA ASN A 128 -26.02 25.12 5.57
C ASN A 128 -25.85 26.56 6.11
N MET A 129 -24.86 26.80 6.97
CA MET A 129 -24.80 27.94 7.88
C MET A 129 -23.34 28.42 8.07
N GLY A 130 -22.71 28.90 6.99
CA GLY A 130 -21.34 29.43 7.04
C GLY A 130 -21.23 30.80 7.74
N ASN A 131 -20.04 31.10 8.26
CA ASN A 131 -19.68 32.35 8.95
C ASN A 131 -20.50 32.65 10.23
N ILE A 132 -20.78 31.61 11.02
CA ILE A 132 -21.32 31.75 12.39
C ILE A 132 -20.19 31.66 13.42
N LEU A 133 -20.25 32.49 14.46
CA LEU A 133 -19.44 32.34 15.66
C LEU A 133 -20.24 31.61 16.74
N ALA A 134 -19.67 30.56 17.33
CA ALA A 134 -20.21 29.87 18.50
C ALA A 134 -19.45 30.27 19.76
N THR A 135 -20.16 30.57 20.85
CA THR A 135 -19.57 30.97 22.14
C THR A 135 -20.13 30.12 23.29
N GLY A 136 -19.22 29.49 24.06
CA GLY A 136 -19.55 28.67 25.23
C GLY A 136 -19.16 29.37 26.54
N SER A 137 -20.11 29.50 27.46
CA SER A 137 -20.01 30.37 28.64
C SER A 137 -20.23 29.66 29.98
N TRP A 138 -19.88 30.34 31.08
CA TRP A 138 -20.16 29.94 32.45
C TRP A 138 -21.57 30.31 32.94
N ASP A 139 -22.42 30.89 32.08
CA ASP A 139 -23.87 31.00 32.31
C ASP A 139 -24.62 29.71 31.92
N LYS A 140 -23.87 28.65 31.56
CA LYS A 140 -24.35 27.37 31.03
C LYS A 140 -25.02 27.46 29.66
N MET A 141 -24.87 28.56 28.92
CA MET A 141 -25.39 28.68 27.56
C MET A 141 -24.28 28.50 26.52
N LEU A 142 -24.64 27.82 25.44
CA LEU A 142 -24.01 27.95 24.12
C LEU A 142 -24.87 28.93 23.31
N LYS A 143 -24.26 29.96 22.72
CA LYS A 143 -24.93 30.93 21.83
C LYS A 143 -24.28 30.92 20.45
N TYR A 144 -25.08 31.05 19.41
CA TYR A 144 -24.66 31.18 18.00
C TYR A 144 -24.92 32.59 17.49
N TRP A 145 -23.94 33.20 16.83
CA TRP A 145 -23.98 34.59 16.37
C TRP A 145 -23.71 34.66 14.86
N ASP A 146 -24.66 35.23 14.13
CA ASP A 146 -24.47 35.69 12.75
C ASP A 146 -23.78 37.05 12.80
N LEU A 147 -22.59 37.19 12.23
CA LEU A 147 -21.81 38.44 12.29
C LEU A 147 -22.50 39.66 11.64
N ARG A 148 -23.63 39.45 10.93
CA ARG A 148 -24.47 40.51 10.37
C ARG A 148 -25.48 41.08 11.38
N GLN A 149 -25.61 40.50 12.57
CA GLN A 149 -26.67 40.80 13.55
C GLN A 149 -26.11 40.81 14.98
N GLN A 150 -26.67 41.67 15.86
CA GLN A 150 -26.24 41.77 17.27
C GLN A 150 -26.96 40.79 18.23
N GLN A 151 -27.92 40.02 17.73
CA GLN A 151 -28.69 39.06 18.54
C GLN A 151 -28.28 37.62 18.21
N PRO A 152 -28.28 36.70 19.20
CA PRO A 152 -27.92 35.31 18.95
C PRO A 152 -29.03 34.63 18.14
N ILE A 153 -28.65 34.04 17.01
CA ILE A 153 -29.56 33.35 16.07
C ILE A 153 -29.98 31.95 16.56
N GLY A 154 -29.37 31.46 17.65
CA GLY A 154 -29.74 30.23 18.31
C GLY A 154 -29.02 30.07 19.64
N THR A 155 -29.65 29.35 20.57
CA THR A 155 -29.14 29.15 21.94
C THR A 155 -29.41 27.74 22.43
N ILE A 156 -28.43 27.08 23.05
CA ILE A 156 -28.60 25.78 23.73
C ILE A 156 -28.28 25.94 25.22
N GLN A 157 -29.16 25.39 26.06
CA GLN A 157 -28.90 25.17 27.48
C GLN A 157 -27.99 23.94 27.66
N LEU A 158 -26.80 24.15 28.21
CA LEU A 158 -25.87 23.08 28.61
C LEU A 158 -26.23 22.58 30.03
N PRO A 159 -25.91 21.32 30.41
CA PRO A 159 -26.14 20.81 31.77
C PRO A 159 -25.37 21.61 32.85
N GLU A 160 -24.12 21.94 32.54
CA GLU A 160 -23.21 22.68 33.41
C GLU A 160 -22.34 23.66 32.60
N ARG A 161 -21.54 24.45 33.31
CA ARG A 161 -20.67 25.48 32.75
C ARG A 161 -19.71 24.90 31.71
N CYS A 162 -19.56 25.59 30.58
CA CYS A 162 -18.63 25.21 29.51
C CYS A 162 -17.17 25.45 29.94
N TYR A 163 -16.33 24.42 29.88
CA TYR A 163 -14.89 24.52 30.14
C TYR A 163 -14.04 24.43 28.88
N THR A 164 -14.46 23.61 27.91
CA THR A 164 -13.77 23.41 26.63
C THR A 164 -14.78 23.15 25.52
N MET A 165 -14.50 23.61 24.31
CA MET A 165 -15.32 23.40 23.13
C MET A 165 -14.42 23.42 21.90
N ASP A 166 -14.64 22.48 20.99
CA ASP A 166 -13.95 22.42 19.70
C ASP A 166 -14.89 22.01 18.55
N VAL A 167 -14.55 22.41 17.33
CA VAL A 167 -15.42 22.29 16.14
C VAL A 167 -14.60 21.88 14.92
N VAL A 168 -15.02 20.81 14.24
CA VAL A 168 -14.44 20.40 12.94
C VAL A 168 -15.55 19.93 12.00
N ASN A 169 -15.61 20.52 10.80
CA ASN A 169 -16.58 20.22 9.74
C ASN A 169 -18.06 20.29 10.20
N GLN A 170 -18.66 19.15 10.52
CA GLN A 170 -20.06 19.02 10.96
C GLN A 170 -20.19 18.62 12.44
N LEU A 171 -19.06 18.41 13.14
CA LEU A 171 -19.00 17.95 14.52
C LEU A 171 -18.59 19.10 15.45
N MET A 172 -19.40 19.34 16.47
CA MET A 172 -19.05 20.19 17.62
C MET A 172 -19.08 19.33 18.88
N VAL A 173 -18.06 19.47 19.74
CA VAL A 173 -17.97 18.76 21.02
C VAL A 173 -17.65 19.73 22.15
N ILE A 174 -18.43 19.68 23.22
CA ILE A 174 -18.37 20.58 24.38
C ILE A 174 -18.14 19.75 25.64
N GLY A 175 -17.19 20.16 26.48
CA GLY A 175 -16.93 19.57 27.81
C GLY A 175 -17.41 20.49 28.92
N THR A 176 -18.28 19.97 29.79
CA THR A 176 -18.90 20.71 30.90
C THR A 176 -18.29 20.38 32.27
N ALA A 177 -18.49 21.26 33.25
CA ALA A 177 -17.86 21.19 34.57
C ALA A 177 -18.15 19.92 35.39
N ASP A 178 -19.28 19.25 35.13
CA ASP A 178 -19.73 17.98 35.71
C ASP A 178 -19.11 16.73 35.04
N ARG A 179 -18.19 16.92 34.09
CA ARG A 179 -17.59 15.91 33.20
C ARG A 179 -18.53 15.32 32.15
N HIS A 180 -19.70 15.91 31.87
CA HIS A 180 -20.42 15.55 30.64
C HIS A 180 -19.70 16.09 29.40
N VAL A 181 -19.91 15.37 28.31
CA VAL A 181 -19.46 15.70 26.96
C VAL A 181 -20.72 15.75 26.10
N CYS A 182 -21.07 16.96 25.64
CA CYS A 182 -22.20 17.20 24.75
C CYS A 182 -21.70 17.25 23.31
N ILE A 183 -22.24 16.39 22.48
CA ILE A 183 -21.92 16.26 21.06
C ILE A 183 -23.09 16.86 20.27
N ILE A 184 -22.79 17.80 19.37
CA ILE A 184 -23.75 18.48 18.50
C ILE A 184 -23.36 18.20 17.05
N ASN A 185 -24.35 17.85 16.23
CA ASN A 185 -24.21 17.70 14.79
C ASN A 185 -24.71 18.99 14.13
N LEU A 186 -23.81 19.71 13.45
CA LEU A 186 -24.05 21.06 12.92
C LEU A 186 -25.03 21.11 11.74
N ASN A 187 -25.54 19.97 11.26
CA ASN A 187 -26.72 19.94 10.39
C ASN A 187 -28.01 20.30 11.15
N ASN A 188 -28.07 20.05 12.47
CA ASN A 188 -29.14 20.44 13.38
C ASN A 188 -28.52 21.18 14.60
N PRO A 189 -27.95 22.37 14.42
CA PRO A 189 -27.05 22.98 15.41
C PRO A 189 -27.75 23.40 16.71
N THR A 190 -29.09 23.48 16.74
CA THR A 190 -29.89 23.83 17.92
C THR A 190 -30.25 22.64 18.82
N THR A 191 -29.84 21.41 18.49
CA THR A 191 -30.09 20.22 19.33
C THR A 191 -28.81 19.48 19.69
N ILE A 192 -28.75 18.96 20.93
CA ILE A 192 -27.66 18.07 21.36
C ILE A 192 -27.94 16.69 20.79
N PHE A 193 -27.02 16.19 19.96
CA PHE A 193 -27.14 14.89 19.28
C PHE A 193 -26.90 13.71 20.23
N LYS A 194 -25.89 13.82 21.10
CA LYS A 194 -25.52 12.78 22.07
C LYS A 194 -24.85 13.41 23.29
N THR A 195 -25.26 13.04 24.49
CA THR A 195 -24.55 13.40 25.73
C THR A 195 -23.93 12.14 26.30
N THR A 196 -22.67 12.21 26.73
CA THR A 196 -21.93 11.07 27.28
C THR A 196 -21.02 11.55 28.42
N GLN A 197 -20.83 10.76 29.46
CA GLN A 197 -19.91 11.14 30.53
C GLN A 197 -18.45 10.87 30.12
N SER A 198 -17.54 11.76 30.50
CA SER A 198 -16.10 11.62 30.22
C SER A 198 -15.57 10.26 30.71
N PRO A 199 -14.79 9.52 29.88
CA PRO A 199 -14.18 8.25 30.29
C PRO A 199 -13.03 8.43 31.29
N LEU A 200 -12.65 9.68 31.60
CA LEU A 200 -11.61 10.02 32.57
C LEU A 200 -12.24 10.31 33.94
N LYS A 201 -11.59 9.88 35.02
CA LYS A 201 -12.17 9.91 36.36
C LYS A 201 -12.27 11.31 36.95
N PHE A 202 -11.39 12.20 36.51
CA PHE A 202 -11.26 13.57 37.01
C PHE A 202 -11.78 14.60 36.01
N GLN A 203 -11.73 15.87 36.39
CA GLN A 203 -12.23 16.99 35.59
C GLN A 203 -11.60 17.04 34.19
N THR A 204 -12.43 17.28 33.18
CA THR A 204 -11.99 17.56 31.79
C THR A 204 -11.38 18.96 31.73
N ARG A 205 -10.19 19.09 31.10
CA ARG A 205 -9.49 20.37 30.93
C ARG A 205 -9.49 20.84 29.47
N VAL A 206 -9.37 19.90 28.52
CA VAL A 206 -9.36 20.17 27.07
C VAL A 206 -10.07 19.05 26.29
N ILE A 207 -10.71 19.41 25.18
CA ILE A 207 -11.22 18.52 24.14
C ILE A 207 -10.77 19.10 22.80
N SER A 208 -10.33 18.25 21.86
CA SER A 208 -10.18 18.63 20.46
C SER A 208 -10.70 17.55 19.51
N CYS A 209 -11.33 17.96 18.41
CA CYS A 209 -11.97 17.07 17.45
C CYS A 209 -10.97 16.53 16.41
N PHE A 210 -11.19 15.30 15.92
CA PHE A 210 -10.37 14.75 14.83
C PHE A 210 -10.62 15.55 13.54
N ILE A 211 -9.57 15.73 12.72
CA ILE A 211 -9.65 16.38 11.39
C ILE A 211 -10.70 15.77 10.43
N LYS A 212 -11.12 14.52 10.68
CA LYS A 212 -12.17 13.79 9.92
C LYS A 212 -13.58 13.90 10.52
N ALA A 213 -13.76 14.64 11.61
CA ALA A 213 -15.04 14.87 12.29
C ALA A 213 -15.82 13.60 12.75
N ASN A 214 -15.14 12.46 12.92
CA ASN A 214 -15.74 11.19 13.38
C ASN A 214 -15.44 10.83 14.85
N GLY A 215 -14.76 11.72 15.58
CA GLY A 215 -14.35 11.50 16.97
C GLY A 215 -13.58 12.69 17.54
N TYR A 216 -13.17 12.56 18.80
CA TYR A 216 -12.47 13.58 19.58
C TYR A 216 -11.47 12.97 20.56
N ALA A 217 -10.45 13.76 20.90
CA ALA A 217 -9.55 13.52 22.03
C ALA A 217 -10.00 14.35 23.23
N ILE A 218 -9.83 13.81 24.44
CA ILE A 218 -10.21 14.45 25.70
C ILE A 218 -9.07 14.34 26.72
N GLY A 219 -8.64 15.48 27.28
CA GLY A 219 -7.58 15.60 28.28
C GLY A 219 -8.13 15.94 29.66
N SER A 220 -7.55 15.35 30.70
CA SER A 220 -7.95 15.56 32.10
C SER A 220 -6.77 16.01 32.98
N VAL A 221 -7.10 16.61 34.12
CA VAL A 221 -6.15 16.98 35.17
C VAL A 221 -5.34 15.80 35.74
N GLU A 222 -5.76 14.54 35.51
CA GLU A 222 -5.02 13.35 35.96
C GLU A 222 -3.90 12.87 35.00
N GLY A 223 -3.33 13.73 34.15
CA GLY A 223 -2.23 13.36 33.26
C GLY A 223 -2.58 12.22 32.29
N ARG A 224 -3.85 12.19 31.86
CA ARG A 224 -4.40 11.24 30.89
C ARG A 224 -5.07 11.93 29.73
N CYS A 225 -5.00 11.26 28.59
CA CYS A 225 -5.81 11.53 27.42
C CYS A 225 -6.65 10.28 27.08
N ALA A 226 -7.85 10.48 26.54
CA ALA A 226 -8.64 9.43 25.93
C ALA A 226 -9.06 9.82 24.50
N ILE A 227 -9.24 8.80 23.67
CA ILE A 227 -9.64 8.88 22.26
C ILE A 227 -11.02 8.25 22.16
N GLN A 228 -12.00 8.99 21.65
CA GLN A 228 -13.41 8.59 21.56
C GLN A 228 -13.94 8.82 20.14
N TYR A 229 -14.58 7.82 19.55
CA TYR A 229 -15.32 7.90 18.30
C TYR A 229 -16.81 8.15 18.60
N VAL A 230 -17.51 8.90 17.74
CA VAL A 230 -18.90 9.32 17.98
C VAL A 230 -19.91 8.22 17.65
N GLU A 231 -19.65 7.49 16.57
CA GLU A 231 -20.50 6.38 16.10
C GLU A 231 -20.23 5.10 16.88
N ASP A 232 -21.30 4.44 17.34
CA ASP A 232 -21.19 3.27 18.23
C ASP A 232 -20.55 2.04 17.55
N LYS A 233 -20.54 1.99 16.21
CA LYS A 233 -19.81 0.98 15.42
C LYS A 233 -18.29 1.01 15.67
N ASP A 234 -17.74 2.20 15.93
CA ASP A 234 -16.30 2.45 16.09
C ASP A 234 -15.89 2.43 17.57
N ALA A 235 -16.81 2.11 18.49
CA ALA A 235 -16.57 2.15 19.93
C ALA A 235 -15.45 1.19 20.40
N SER A 236 -15.14 0.14 19.64
CA SER A 236 -14.01 -0.77 19.87
C SER A 236 -12.63 -0.11 19.64
N LEU A 237 -12.59 1.00 18.90
CA LEU A 237 -11.37 1.78 18.69
C LEU A 237 -11.03 2.67 19.89
N ASN A 238 -12.01 2.98 20.75
CA ASN A 238 -11.86 3.85 21.91
C ASN A 238 -10.79 3.35 22.89
N PHE A 239 -9.99 4.27 23.46
CA PHE A 239 -9.01 3.93 24.49
C PHE A 239 -8.63 5.15 25.35
N SER A 240 -7.98 4.90 26.49
CA SER A 240 -7.35 5.94 27.32
C SER A 240 -5.93 5.55 27.69
N PHE A 241 -5.05 6.54 27.85
CA PHE A 241 -3.63 6.35 28.12
C PHE A 241 -3.09 7.43 29.06
N ARG A 242 -1.89 7.20 29.60
CA ARG A 242 -1.16 8.15 30.47
C ARG A 242 -0.16 8.91 29.60
N CYS A 243 -0.09 10.23 29.74
CA CYS A 243 0.73 11.09 28.88
C CYS A 243 1.64 12.06 29.65
N HIS A 244 1.17 12.63 30.76
CA HIS A 244 1.89 13.66 31.52
C HIS A 244 2.06 13.24 32.99
N ARG A 245 3.07 12.39 33.23
CA ARG A 245 3.40 11.77 34.52
C ARG A 245 4.89 11.47 34.61
N ASP A 246 5.46 11.68 35.79
CA ASP A 246 6.85 11.34 36.12
C ASP A 246 6.90 10.32 37.26
N SER A 247 7.81 9.35 37.15
CA SER A 247 8.06 8.29 38.14
C SER A 247 9.49 8.29 38.68
N THR A 248 10.29 9.30 38.34
CA THR A 248 11.68 9.43 38.80
C THR A 248 11.73 10.13 40.17
N GLY A 249 12.66 9.69 41.04
CA GLY A 249 12.96 10.36 42.31
C GLY A 249 12.07 10.05 43.53
N LEU A 250 11.01 9.24 43.41
CA LEU A 250 10.09 8.94 44.53
C LEU A 250 10.30 7.53 45.12
N ALA A 251 10.74 7.46 46.38
CA ALA A 251 11.18 6.23 47.04
C ALA A 251 10.09 5.18 47.38
N ASN A 252 8.82 5.44 47.05
CA ASN A 252 7.67 4.62 47.47
C ASN A 252 6.68 4.29 46.32
N ASN A 253 7.20 4.08 45.10
CA ASN A 253 6.42 3.67 43.92
C ASN A 253 5.31 4.68 43.50
N SER A 254 5.34 5.89 44.03
CA SER A 254 4.46 7.00 43.67
C SER A 254 4.94 7.70 42.40
N SER A 255 4.00 8.27 41.65
CA SER A 255 4.28 9.05 40.44
C SER A 255 3.70 10.45 40.56
N ASN A 256 4.46 11.47 40.19
CA ASN A 256 3.92 12.82 40.03
C ASN A 256 2.98 12.84 38.81
N VAL A 257 1.82 13.47 38.97
CA VAL A 257 0.76 13.53 37.94
C VAL A 257 0.48 14.99 37.64
N TYR A 258 0.51 15.33 36.36
CA TYR A 258 0.42 16.70 35.87
C TYR A 258 -0.80 16.87 34.96
N SER A 259 -1.42 18.05 34.94
CA SER A 259 -2.57 18.30 34.08
C SER A 259 -2.19 18.20 32.61
N VAL A 260 -3.04 17.58 31.79
CA VAL A 260 -3.01 17.85 30.34
C VAL A 260 -3.64 19.22 30.14
N ASN A 261 -2.85 20.18 29.66
CA ASN A 261 -3.30 21.57 29.49
C ASN A 261 -3.99 21.75 28.13
N ASP A 262 -3.39 21.24 27.06
CA ASP A 262 -3.87 21.46 25.70
C ASP A 262 -3.56 20.27 24.76
N ILE A 263 -4.34 20.13 23.70
CA ILE A 263 -4.28 19.04 22.69
C ILE A 263 -4.54 19.64 21.32
N SER A 264 -3.63 19.43 20.36
CA SER A 264 -3.77 19.93 18.98
C SER A 264 -3.51 18.81 17.97
N PHE A 265 -4.32 18.74 16.91
CA PHE A 265 -4.17 17.77 15.82
C PHE A 265 -3.34 18.34 14.66
N HIS A 266 -2.44 17.54 14.09
CA HIS A 266 -1.72 17.91 12.89
C HIS A 266 -2.69 17.93 11.69
N PRO A 267 -2.79 19.04 10.93
CA PRO A 267 -3.85 19.25 9.94
C PRO A 267 -3.85 18.20 8.81
N GLN A 268 -2.67 17.85 8.28
CA GLN A 268 -2.55 16.86 7.19
C GLN A 268 -2.54 15.40 7.67
N HIS A 269 -1.88 15.09 8.79
CA HIS A 269 -1.55 13.71 9.17
C HIS A 269 -2.55 13.03 10.12
N GLY A 270 -3.35 13.79 10.89
CA GLY A 270 -4.30 13.22 11.86
C GLY A 270 -3.66 12.59 13.11
N THR A 271 -2.33 12.67 13.21
CA THR A 271 -1.56 12.58 14.46
C THR A 271 -1.80 13.81 15.33
N PHE A 272 -1.38 13.78 16.59
CA PHE A 272 -1.68 14.87 17.54
C PHE A 272 -0.59 15.08 18.58
N ALA A 273 -0.55 16.29 19.14
CA ALA A 273 0.29 16.66 20.26
C ALA A 273 -0.53 16.74 21.55
N THR A 274 0.09 16.39 22.69
CA THR A 274 -0.39 16.73 24.03
C THR A 274 0.68 17.53 24.78
N ALA A 275 0.26 18.53 25.55
CA ALA A 275 1.14 19.28 26.43
C ALA A 275 0.58 19.35 27.86
N GLY A 276 1.45 19.53 28.86
CA GLY A 276 1.03 19.49 30.25
C GLY A 276 1.89 20.27 31.24
N SER A 277 1.43 20.24 32.50
CA SER A 277 2.05 20.95 33.63
C SER A 277 3.41 20.38 34.06
N ASP A 278 3.89 19.30 33.42
CA ASP A 278 5.26 18.79 33.59
C ASP A 278 6.30 19.54 32.74
N GLY A 279 5.85 20.48 31.88
CA GLY A 279 6.71 21.22 30.98
C GLY A 279 7.19 20.40 29.78
N THR A 280 6.56 19.25 29.50
CA THR A 280 6.84 18.42 28.33
C THR A 280 5.71 18.53 27.30
N PHE A 281 6.04 18.24 26.05
CA PHE A 281 5.06 17.93 25.02
C PHE A 281 5.39 16.60 24.33
N HIS A 282 4.35 15.95 23.84
CA HIS A 282 4.40 14.59 23.32
C HIS A 282 3.61 14.48 22.02
N PHE A 283 4.21 13.87 21.00
CA PHE A 283 3.56 13.57 19.72
C PHE A 283 3.03 12.13 19.73
N TRP A 284 1.83 11.92 19.18
CA TRP A 284 1.08 10.66 19.28
C TRP A 284 0.41 10.29 17.96
N ASP A 285 0.35 8.99 17.73
CA ASP A 285 -0.45 8.36 16.67
C ASP A 285 -1.62 7.62 17.34
N LYS A 286 -2.85 8.12 17.13
CA LYS A 286 -4.07 7.50 17.68
C LYS A 286 -4.44 6.18 17.00
N ASP A 287 -4.04 5.98 15.75
CA ASP A 287 -4.43 4.83 14.94
C ASP A 287 -3.44 3.67 15.10
N SER A 288 -2.18 3.98 15.42
CA SER A 288 -1.18 3.03 15.94
C SER A 288 -1.16 2.89 17.46
N LYS A 289 -1.97 3.67 18.19
CA LYS A 289 -2.05 3.74 19.67
C LYS A 289 -0.68 3.93 20.36
N HIS A 290 0.23 4.73 19.77
CA HIS A 290 1.65 4.81 20.17
C HIS A 290 2.17 6.26 20.23
N ARG A 291 3.08 6.54 21.17
CA ARG A 291 3.82 7.82 21.28
C ARG A 291 4.89 7.90 20.18
N LEU A 292 4.82 8.87 19.27
CA LEU A 292 5.77 9.04 18.17
C LEU A 292 7.13 9.53 18.69
N LYS A 293 7.10 10.69 19.38
CA LYS A 293 8.24 11.35 20.02
C LYS A 293 7.78 11.98 21.34
N GLY A 294 8.70 12.20 22.26
CA GLY A 294 8.47 12.94 23.51
C GLY A 294 9.66 13.82 23.81
N PHE A 295 9.40 15.08 24.17
CA PHE A 295 10.43 16.10 24.33
C PHE A 295 10.74 16.34 25.81
N THR A 296 11.95 16.83 26.08
CA THR A 296 12.41 17.15 27.44
C THR A 296 11.66 18.34 28.04
N ASN A 297 11.77 18.52 29.35
CA ASN A 297 11.15 19.64 30.06
C ASN A 297 11.73 20.98 29.57
N VAL A 298 10.86 21.90 29.13
CA VAL A 298 11.23 23.20 28.54
C VAL A 298 11.51 24.31 29.59
N GLY A 299 11.50 23.97 30.88
CA GLY A 299 11.81 24.89 31.99
C GLY A 299 10.60 25.59 32.62
N GLY A 300 9.37 25.26 32.21
CA GLY A 300 8.15 25.82 32.75
C GLY A 300 6.89 25.08 32.28
N THR A 301 5.74 25.38 32.86
CA THR A 301 4.45 24.78 32.46
C THR A 301 4.06 25.20 31.04
N ILE A 302 3.70 24.24 30.18
CA ILE A 302 3.18 24.56 28.85
C ILE A 302 1.67 24.78 28.95
N SER A 303 1.19 25.98 28.63
CA SER A 303 -0.20 26.42 28.87
C SER A 303 -1.13 26.17 27.68
N SER A 304 -0.65 26.38 26.45
CA SER A 304 -1.39 26.13 25.20
C SER A 304 -0.44 25.77 24.05
N ILE A 305 -0.94 25.02 23.06
CA ILE A 305 -0.19 24.57 21.87
C ILE A 305 -1.02 24.71 20.59
N ALA A 306 -0.38 24.95 19.46
CA ALA A 306 -1.05 24.96 18.16
C ALA A 306 -0.12 24.53 17.02
N PHE A 307 -0.66 23.86 16.00
CA PHE A 307 -0.02 23.68 14.71
C PHE A 307 -0.42 24.80 13.74
N ASN A 308 0.49 25.18 12.85
CA ASN A 308 0.16 26.00 11.69
C ASN A 308 -0.60 25.20 10.63
N ARG A 309 -0.98 25.87 9.53
CA ARG A 309 -1.85 25.30 8.48
C ARG A 309 -1.24 24.09 7.78
N THR A 310 0.06 24.10 7.54
CA THR A 310 0.78 22.98 6.91
C THR A 310 1.14 21.89 7.92
N GLY A 311 1.43 22.25 9.17
CA GLY A 311 1.90 21.36 10.23
C GLY A 311 3.43 21.29 10.37
N ASP A 312 4.16 22.11 9.62
CA ASP A 312 5.62 22.24 9.68
C ASP A 312 6.10 23.15 10.83
N ILE A 313 5.21 23.95 11.43
CA ILE A 313 5.48 24.75 12.63
C ILE A 313 4.53 24.33 13.76
N PHE A 314 5.12 23.99 14.90
CA PHE A 314 4.43 23.73 16.16
C PHE A 314 4.74 24.85 17.17
N ALA A 315 3.75 25.64 17.54
CA ALA A 315 3.89 26.66 18.57
C ALA A 315 3.50 26.10 19.95
N TYR A 316 4.31 26.39 20.97
CA TYR A 316 3.97 26.11 22.37
C TYR A 316 4.24 27.32 23.27
N ALA A 317 3.30 27.59 24.17
CA ALA A 317 3.37 28.67 25.14
C ALA A 317 3.89 28.14 26.49
N ILE A 318 5.02 28.65 26.96
CA ILE A 318 5.51 28.44 28.33
C ILE A 318 4.96 29.59 29.17
N SER A 319 4.05 29.31 30.10
CA SER A 319 3.54 30.31 31.05
C SER A 319 2.84 29.65 32.23
N TYR A 320 2.55 30.39 33.29
CA TYR A 320 1.84 29.83 34.44
C TYR A 320 0.45 29.30 34.06
N ASP A 321 0.14 28.07 34.48
CA ASP A 321 -1.11 27.37 34.12
C ASP A 321 -2.20 27.41 35.23
N TRP A 322 -1.93 28.20 36.27
CA TRP A 322 -2.76 28.48 37.44
C TRP A 322 -3.17 27.25 38.28
N SER A 323 -2.56 26.09 38.03
CA SER A 323 -2.85 24.82 38.72
C SER A 323 -2.63 24.85 40.24
N LYS A 324 -1.75 25.73 40.74
CA LYS A 324 -1.43 25.89 42.17
C LYS A 324 -1.98 27.19 42.78
N GLY A 325 -2.89 27.89 42.07
CA GLY A 325 -3.48 29.15 42.52
C GLY A 325 -2.54 30.36 42.43
N TYR A 326 -3.05 31.55 42.78
CA TYR A 326 -2.34 32.83 42.57
C TYR A 326 -1.03 32.94 43.35
N GLN A 327 -0.94 32.31 44.53
CA GLN A 327 0.22 32.39 45.44
C GLN A 327 1.50 31.76 44.86
N ALA A 328 1.37 30.93 43.83
CA ALA A 328 2.48 30.30 43.13
C ALA A 328 2.71 30.88 41.72
N ASN A 329 1.99 31.94 41.31
CA ASN A 329 2.47 32.82 40.24
C ASN A 329 3.50 33.79 40.84
N THR A 330 4.68 33.87 40.25
CA THR A 330 5.80 34.68 40.75
C THR A 330 6.43 35.49 39.61
N PRO A 331 7.07 36.64 39.88
CA PRO A 331 7.77 37.40 38.84
C PRO A 331 8.93 36.64 38.15
N GLN A 332 9.30 35.46 38.68
CA GLN A 332 10.31 34.56 38.12
C GLN A 332 9.72 33.49 37.18
N THR A 333 8.39 33.42 37.02
CA THR A 333 7.75 32.47 36.10
C THR A 333 8.03 32.87 34.65
N PRO A 334 8.59 31.99 33.80
CA PRO A 334 8.85 32.33 32.40
C PRO A 334 7.54 32.41 31.61
N ASN A 335 7.31 33.57 30.97
CA ASN A 335 6.27 33.78 29.96
C ASN A 335 6.95 33.89 28.59
N LYS A 336 6.88 32.83 27.79
CA LYS A 336 7.56 32.67 26.49
C LYS A 336 6.65 31.95 25.50
N ILE A 337 6.90 32.16 24.21
CA ILE A 337 6.30 31.36 23.13
C ILE A 337 7.43 30.87 22.26
N MET A 338 7.44 29.58 21.99
CA MET A 338 8.46 28.92 21.18
C MET A 338 7.81 28.35 19.91
N LEU A 339 8.50 28.51 18.79
CA LEU A 339 8.16 27.88 17.50
C LEU A 339 9.14 26.74 17.25
N HIS A 340 8.65 25.51 17.28
CA HIS A 340 9.41 24.31 16.96
C HIS A 340 9.21 23.94 15.47
N PRO A 341 10.29 23.87 14.66
CA PRO A 341 10.21 23.42 13.28
C PRO A 341 10.08 21.88 13.24
N VAL A 342 8.92 21.39 12.82
CA VAL A 342 8.57 19.97 12.80
C VAL A 342 9.34 19.22 11.72
N GLY A 343 10.09 18.18 12.10
CA GLY A 343 10.73 17.29 11.14
C GLY A 343 9.72 16.42 10.38
N ALA A 344 9.91 16.25 9.07
CA ALA A 344 8.98 15.56 8.17
C ALA A 344 8.67 14.09 8.51
N GLU A 345 9.45 13.45 9.39
CA GLU A 345 9.21 12.08 9.89
C GLU A 345 8.73 12.04 11.36
N GLU A 346 8.60 13.18 12.05
CA GLU A 346 8.32 13.24 13.50
C GLU A 346 6.84 13.15 13.84
N LEU A 347 5.99 13.77 13.01
CA LEU A 347 4.53 13.73 13.11
C LEU A 347 3.84 12.96 11.99
N LYS A 348 4.62 12.38 11.08
CA LYS A 348 4.15 11.43 10.07
C LYS A 348 3.58 10.19 10.77
N PRO A 349 2.40 9.67 10.37
CA PRO A 349 1.87 8.44 10.95
C PRO A 349 2.87 7.30 10.71
N ARG A 350 3.18 6.52 11.74
CA ARG A 350 4.07 5.35 11.54
C ARG A 350 3.32 4.35 10.68
N ALA A 351 3.81 4.12 9.47
CA ALA A 351 3.29 3.07 8.58
C ALA A 351 3.13 1.78 9.40
N LYS A 352 1.90 1.24 9.45
CA LYS A 352 1.47 0.19 10.41
C LYS A 352 2.55 -0.88 10.52
N LYS A 353 3.32 -0.84 11.61
CA LYS A 353 4.61 -1.53 11.74
C LYS A 353 4.49 -2.96 11.24
N THR A 354 5.12 -3.27 10.10
CA THR A 354 5.22 -4.65 9.58
C THR A 354 5.91 -5.57 10.58
N THR A 355 6.72 -5.01 11.49
CA THR A 355 7.28 -5.72 12.64
C THR A 355 6.21 -6.33 13.57
N ARG A 356 4.95 -5.86 13.58
CA ARG A 356 3.85 -6.52 14.33
C ARG A 356 3.37 -7.82 13.70
N TYR A 357 3.73 -8.01 12.43
CA TYR A 357 3.47 -9.23 11.66
C TYR A 357 4.74 -10.06 11.55
N TYR A 358 5.92 -9.54 11.91
CA TYR A 358 7.17 -10.31 11.85
C TYR A 358 7.12 -11.45 12.86
N VAL A 359 7.64 -12.62 12.47
CA VAL A 359 7.74 -13.79 13.34
C VAL A 359 9.17 -13.81 13.88
N GLU A 360 9.35 -13.50 15.17
CA GLU A 360 10.67 -13.32 15.78
C GLU A 360 11.45 -14.65 15.93
N ASP A 361 10.75 -15.73 16.29
CA ASP A 361 11.23 -17.12 16.34
C ASP A 361 10.04 -18.08 16.17
N LEU A 362 10.29 -19.36 15.94
CA LEU A 362 9.30 -20.43 16.02
C LEU A 362 9.78 -21.55 16.97
N PRO A 363 8.92 -22.14 17.82
CA PRO A 363 9.32 -23.26 18.66
C PRO A 363 10.00 -24.38 17.85
N ASN A 364 11.20 -24.80 18.28
CA ASN A 364 12.06 -25.77 17.61
C ASN A 364 12.57 -25.37 16.20
N LEU A 365 12.66 -24.06 15.88
CA LEU A 365 13.31 -23.57 14.66
C LEU A 365 14.84 -23.83 14.68
N PRO A 366 15.46 -24.23 13.56
CA PRO A 366 16.92 -24.32 13.46
C PRO A 366 17.58 -22.94 13.59
N LYS A 367 18.50 -22.79 14.57
CA LYS A 367 19.13 -21.52 14.99
C LYS A 367 19.81 -20.68 13.89
N ASN A 368 20.09 -21.27 12.73
CA ASN A 368 20.79 -20.62 11.60
C ASN A 368 19.90 -20.52 10.35
N SER A 369 18.57 -20.44 10.51
CA SER A 369 17.61 -20.49 9.39
C SER A 369 17.70 -19.31 8.41
N ASN A 370 18.10 -18.12 8.90
CA ASN A 370 18.07 -16.82 8.18
C ASN A 370 16.71 -16.48 7.53
N LEU A 371 15.63 -17.13 7.98
CA LEU A 371 14.33 -17.10 7.33
C LEU A 371 13.50 -15.90 7.79
N LYS A 372 13.08 -15.05 6.85
CA LYS A 372 12.25 -13.87 7.13
C LYS A 372 10.77 -14.19 6.93
N LEU A 373 10.10 -14.56 8.02
CA LEU A 373 8.67 -14.84 8.07
C LEU A 373 7.86 -13.62 8.54
N HIS A 374 6.66 -13.44 8.00
CA HIS A 374 5.64 -12.56 8.57
C HIS A 374 4.28 -13.27 8.56
N SER A 375 3.48 -13.16 9.62
CA SER A 375 2.13 -13.73 9.70
C SER A 375 1.18 -12.90 10.54
N GLY A 376 -0.12 -13.15 10.39
CA GLY A 376 -1.18 -12.52 11.18
C GLY A 376 -2.43 -12.22 10.36
N TYR A 377 -3.25 -11.28 10.84
CA TYR A 377 -4.59 -11.03 10.28
C TYR A 377 -4.70 -9.83 9.35
N VAL A 378 -5.54 -10.01 8.32
CA VAL A 378 -6.08 -8.96 7.45
C VAL A 378 -7.61 -9.14 7.39
N ILE A 379 -8.37 -8.10 7.77
CA ILE A 379 -9.84 -8.13 7.70
C ILE A 379 -10.27 -8.21 6.23
N SER A 380 -10.96 -9.28 5.84
CA SER A 380 -11.46 -9.49 4.48
C SER A 380 -12.86 -8.93 4.27
N ASN A 381 -13.65 -8.74 5.33
CA ASN A 381 -14.97 -8.10 5.26
C ASN A 381 -15.28 -7.29 6.55
N ASP A 382 -15.55 -6.00 6.41
CA ASP A 382 -15.76 -5.09 7.55
C ASP A 382 -17.11 -5.29 8.24
N ARG A 383 -18.13 -5.78 7.51
CA ARG A 383 -19.51 -5.84 8.04
C ARG A 383 -19.70 -6.87 9.15
N ASN A 384 -18.84 -7.89 9.16
CA ASN A 384 -18.87 -9.01 10.10
C ASN A 384 -17.50 -9.32 10.74
N ASN A 385 -16.48 -8.48 10.49
CA ASN A 385 -15.12 -8.65 11.00
C ASN A 385 -14.44 -9.97 10.56
N ASN A 386 -14.91 -10.58 9.46
CA ASN A 386 -14.24 -11.74 8.87
C ASN A 386 -12.79 -11.36 8.52
N SER A 387 -11.85 -12.22 8.90
CA SER A 387 -10.41 -11.93 8.81
C SER A 387 -9.69 -13.13 8.22
N PHE A 388 -8.94 -12.94 7.15
CA PHE A 388 -8.02 -13.97 6.67
C PHE A 388 -6.70 -13.89 7.46
N PHE A 389 -6.19 -15.04 7.85
CA PHE A 389 -4.83 -15.25 8.32
C PHE A 389 -3.91 -15.49 7.12
N PHE A 390 -2.67 -15.02 7.21
CA PHE A 390 -1.64 -15.29 6.22
C PHE A 390 -0.32 -15.65 6.88
N LEU A 391 0.52 -16.41 6.15
CA LEU A 391 1.94 -16.62 6.43
C LEU A 391 2.73 -16.30 5.17
N PHE A 392 3.59 -15.30 5.26
CA PHE A 392 4.49 -14.84 4.20
C PHE A 392 5.91 -15.30 4.49
N ALA A 393 6.53 -16.01 3.56
CA ALA A 393 7.95 -16.38 3.60
C ALA A 393 8.72 -15.64 2.50
N SER A 394 9.73 -14.88 2.89
CA SER A 394 10.59 -14.15 1.93
C SER A 394 11.43 -15.12 1.09
N ASN A 395 11.82 -14.70 -0.11
CA ASN A 395 12.74 -15.45 -0.95
C ASN A 395 14.13 -15.65 -0.30
N THR A 396 14.77 -16.77 -0.62
CA THR A 396 16.15 -17.08 -0.19
C THR A 396 17.16 -16.33 -1.05
N TYR A 397 16.92 -16.28 -2.36
CA TYR A 397 17.77 -15.60 -3.34
C TYR A 397 16.95 -14.61 -4.19
N LEU A 398 17.43 -13.38 -4.32
CA LEU A 398 16.98 -12.39 -5.30
C LEU A 398 18.01 -12.32 -6.44
N VAL A 399 17.56 -12.43 -7.69
CA VAL A 399 18.45 -12.76 -8.81
C VAL A 399 18.29 -11.84 -10.04
N ASP A 400 17.06 -11.62 -10.51
CA ASP A 400 16.73 -10.68 -11.60
C ASP A 400 15.63 -9.68 -11.19
N LYS A 401 14.57 -10.17 -10.53
CA LYS A 401 13.41 -9.40 -10.06
C LYS A 401 12.67 -10.12 -8.93
N GLN A 402 11.84 -9.39 -8.20
CA GLN A 402 10.95 -9.98 -7.20
C GLN A 402 9.79 -10.72 -7.86
N ARG A 403 9.38 -11.83 -7.23
CA ARG A 403 8.25 -12.68 -7.63
C ARG A 403 7.48 -13.07 -6.38
N LEU A 404 6.16 -12.99 -6.44
CA LEU A 404 5.27 -13.40 -5.35
C LEU A 404 4.39 -14.56 -5.81
N VAL A 405 4.52 -15.71 -5.16
CA VAL A 405 3.63 -16.87 -5.35
C VAL A 405 2.68 -16.93 -4.17
N ILE A 406 1.39 -16.68 -4.41
CA ILE A 406 0.34 -16.96 -3.44
C ILE A 406 0.07 -18.47 -3.47
N TRP A 407 -0.06 -19.12 -2.32
CA TRP A 407 -0.45 -20.53 -2.22
C TRP A 407 -1.78 -20.69 -1.48
N LEU A 408 -2.64 -21.55 -2.05
CA LEU A 408 -3.98 -21.89 -1.54
C LEU A 408 -4.17 -23.41 -1.52
N ASN A 409 -4.37 -24.03 -0.35
CA ASN A 409 -4.90 -25.40 -0.28
C ASN A 409 -6.42 -25.42 -0.53
N GLY A 410 -7.00 -26.62 -0.66
CA GLY A 410 -8.36 -26.83 -1.17
C GLY A 410 -9.47 -26.99 -0.11
N GLY A 411 -10.05 -28.18 -0.06
CA GLY A 411 -11.26 -28.51 0.72
C GLY A 411 -12.54 -28.58 -0.13
N PRO A 412 -13.41 -27.55 -0.16
CA PRO A 412 -13.19 -26.18 0.30
C PRO A 412 -13.15 -26.05 1.82
N GLY A 413 -12.20 -25.26 2.31
CA GLY A 413 -12.08 -24.93 3.73
C GLY A 413 -10.92 -25.60 4.45
N CYS A 414 -9.92 -26.10 3.71
CA CYS A 414 -8.66 -26.61 4.26
C CYS A 414 -7.56 -25.54 4.31
N SER A 415 -6.72 -25.64 5.33
CA SER A 415 -5.72 -24.65 5.75
C SER A 415 -4.54 -24.56 4.79
N SER A 416 -4.13 -23.35 4.43
CA SER A 416 -2.90 -23.15 3.63
C SER A 416 -1.61 -23.34 4.45
N MET A 417 -1.74 -23.62 5.76
CA MET A 417 -0.61 -24.04 6.60
C MET A 417 -0.12 -25.46 6.27
N ASP A 418 -0.94 -26.29 5.62
CA ASP A 418 -0.51 -27.62 5.17
C ASP A 418 0.54 -27.47 4.05
N GLY A 419 0.26 -26.60 3.08
CA GLY A 419 1.24 -26.10 2.11
C GLY A 419 2.52 -25.56 2.75
N ALA A 420 2.37 -24.79 3.83
CA ALA A 420 3.47 -24.10 4.50
C ALA A 420 4.40 -25.00 5.35
N PHE A 421 3.89 -26.12 5.89
CA PHE A 421 4.61 -26.96 6.86
C PHE A 421 4.73 -28.45 6.48
N LEU A 422 4.02 -28.93 5.45
CA LEU A 422 4.07 -30.31 4.96
C LEU A 422 4.57 -30.40 3.51
N GLU A 423 4.23 -29.42 2.67
CA GLU A 423 4.49 -29.46 1.23
C GLU A 423 5.72 -28.64 0.78
N ASN A 424 5.51 -27.35 0.49
CA ASN A 424 6.41 -26.51 -0.33
C ASN A 424 6.92 -25.26 0.41
N GLY A 425 6.40 -24.96 1.60
CA GLY A 425 6.93 -23.92 2.47
C GLY A 425 8.38 -24.16 2.92
N PRO A 426 9.03 -23.15 3.51
CA PRO A 426 10.47 -23.15 3.81
C PRO A 426 10.89 -24.18 4.85
N LEU A 427 9.93 -24.66 5.65
CA LEU A 427 10.15 -25.56 6.77
C LEU A 427 9.19 -26.76 6.61
N LYS A 428 9.68 -27.97 6.85
CA LYS A 428 8.85 -29.17 6.96
C LYS A 428 8.85 -29.67 8.40
N LEU A 429 7.67 -29.87 8.96
CA LEU A 429 7.51 -30.46 10.29
C LEU A 429 7.82 -31.97 10.22
N SER A 430 8.53 -32.48 11.22
CA SER A 430 8.81 -33.90 11.38
C SER A 430 8.00 -34.51 12.53
N ALA A 431 7.78 -35.82 12.50
CA ALA A 431 7.06 -36.62 13.51
C ALA A 431 7.70 -36.66 14.93
N LYS A 432 8.52 -35.66 15.27
CA LYS A 432 9.06 -35.36 16.61
C LYS A 432 8.78 -33.90 17.04
N ASN A 433 7.84 -33.20 16.39
CA ASN A 433 7.57 -31.78 16.59
C ASN A 433 8.80 -30.86 16.37
N MET A 434 9.74 -31.28 15.51
CA MET A 434 10.90 -30.47 15.11
C MET A 434 10.70 -29.93 13.70
N LEU A 435 10.90 -28.62 13.52
CA LEU A 435 10.92 -27.98 12.21
C LEU A 435 12.29 -28.22 11.55
N THR A 436 12.26 -28.63 10.28
CA THR A 436 13.46 -28.89 9.48
C THR A 436 13.43 -28.06 8.19
N LYS A 437 14.58 -27.70 7.61
CA LYS A 437 14.59 -26.96 6.33
C LYS A 437 14.05 -27.85 5.22
N ASN A 438 13.02 -27.38 4.50
CA ASN A 438 12.55 -28.05 3.29
C ASN A 438 13.54 -27.80 2.15
N GLN A 439 14.13 -28.87 1.60
CA GLN A 439 15.13 -28.76 0.53
C GLN A 439 14.52 -28.43 -0.84
N GLY A 440 13.25 -28.80 -1.06
CA GLY A 440 12.49 -28.44 -2.25
C GLY A 440 11.50 -27.29 -2.00
N SER A 441 11.81 -26.37 -1.08
CA SER A 441 10.91 -25.24 -0.87
C SER A 441 10.84 -24.34 -2.09
N TRP A 442 9.63 -23.85 -2.36
CA TRP A 442 9.32 -22.87 -3.40
C TRP A 442 9.79 -21.45 -3.03
N ASN A 443 10.31 -21.23 -1.81
CA ASN A 443 10.90 -19.95 -1.39
C ASN A 443 12.36 -19.75 -1.85
N GLU A 444 12.90 -20.60 -2.72
CA GLU A 444 14.28 -20.49 -3.22
C GLU A 444 14.49 -19.17 -3.99
N PHE A 445 13.66 -18.89 -5.00
CA PHE A 445 13.74 -17.69 -5.86
C PHE A 445 12.46 -16.83 -5.88
N SER A 446 11.48 -17.14 -5.03
CA SER A 446 10.19 -16.43 -4.93
C SER A 446 9.78 -16.17 -3.49
N ASN A 447 9.06 -15.08 -3.26
CA ASN A 447 8.31 -14.85 -2.03
C ASN A 447 7.08 -15.77 -2.04
N LEU A 448 6.77 -16.42 -0.93
CA LEU A 448 5.56 -17.24 -0.76
C LEU A 448 4.56 -16.55 0.16
N LEU A 449 3.28 -16.56 -0.21
CA LEU A 449 2.18 -16.06 0.62
C LEU A 449 1.09 -17.14 0.75
N PHE A 450 1.13 -17.87 1.84
CA PHE A 450 0.09 -18.82 2.25
C PHE A 450 -1.08 -18.05 2.84
N VAL A 451 -2.31 -18.32 2.38
CA VAL A 451 -3.52 -17.62 2.87
C VAL A 451 -4.59 -18.64 3.27
N ASP A 452 -4.99 -18.62 4.53
CA ASP A 452 -6.10 -19.45 5.00
C ASP A 452 -7.41 -18.82 4.51
N GLN A 453 -8.14 -19.50 3.64
CA GLN A 453 -9.40 -19.01 3.07
C GLN A 453 -10.32 -20.18 2.71
N PRO A 454 -11.66 -20.04 2.80
CA PRO A 454 -12.43 -18.85 3.20
C PRO A 454 -12.30 -18.50 4.70
N ALA A 455 -12.99 -17.45 5.15
CA ALA A 455 -12.98 -17.10 6.58
C ALA A 455 -13.69 -18.21 7.40
N GLY A 456 -13.02 -18.72 8.44
CA GLY A 456 -13.39 -19.93 9.18
C GLY A 456 -12.44 -21.13 8.97
N THR A 457 -11.56 -21.05 7.97
CA THR A 457 -10.53 -22.06 7.65
C THR A 457 -9.25 -21.88 8.44
N GLY A 458 -8.65 -22.95 8.98
CA GLY A 458 -7.34 -22.88 9.65
C GLY A 458 -7.29 -21.85 10.79
N PHE A 459 -6.44 -20.83 10.65
CA PHE A 459 -6.39 -19.69 11.58
C PHE A 459 -7.30 -18.51 11.19
N SER A 460 -7.97 -18.54 10.04
CA SER A 460 -8.86 -17.46 9.56
C SER A 460 -10.17 -17.39 10.32
N TYR A 461 -10.56 -16.18 10.69
CA TYR A 461 -11.68 -15.93 11.59
C TYR A 461 -12.97 -15.57 10.86
N SER A 462 -14.03 -16.30 11.18
CA SER A 462 -15.43 -15.95 10.93
C SER A 462 -16.28 -16.55 12.06
N LEU A 463 -17.42 -15.94 12.37
CA LEU A 463 -18.48 -16.64 13.08
C LEU A 463 -19.23 -17.58 12.09
N PRO A 464 -19.86 -18.69 12.52
CA PRO A 464 -20.42 -19.69 11.58
C PRO A 464 -21.51 -19.16 10.67
N GLU A 465 -22.38 -18.28 11.17
CA GLU A 465 -23.42 -17.60 10.39
C GLU A 465 -22.80 -16.71 9.27
N ASN A 466 -21.55 -16.29 9.46
CA ASN A 466 -20.80 -15.39 8.59
C ASN A 466 -19.85 -16.10 7.59
N PHE A 467 -19.81 -17.45 7.53
CA PHE A 467 -19.02 -18.15 6.51
C PHE A 467 -19.50 -17.81 5.08
N ALA A 468 -18.56 -17.82 4.12
CA ALA A 468 -18.80 -17.37 2.75
C ALA A 468 -19.77 -18.28 1.97
N GLU A 469 -20.67 -17.62 1.23
CA GLU A 469 -21.74 -18.27 0.47
C GLU A 469 -21.29 -18.55 -0.97
N GLY A 470 -20.45 -19.59 -1.11
CA GLY A 470 -19.91 -20.05 -2.38
C GLY A 470 -18.75 -19.21 -2.94
N ILE A 471 -18.30 -19.59 -4.15
CA ILE A 471 -17.02 -19.14 -4.73
C ILE A 471 -16.98 -17.63 -5.03
N VAL A 472 -18.10 -17.05 -5.45
CA VAL A 472 -18.19 -15.63 -5.82
C VAL A 472 -17.96 -14.74 -4.59
N LYS A 473 -18.67 -15.03 -3.48
CA LYS A 473 -18.55 -14.31 -2.21
C LYS A 473 -17.14 -14.46 -1.62
N SER A 474 -16.58 -15.66 -1.68
CA SER A 474 -15.19 -15.92 -1.30
C SER A 474 -14.17 -15.12 -2.12
N THR A 475 -14.40 -14.99 -3.44
CA THR A 475 -13.54 -14.21 -4.34
C THR A 475 -13.58 -12.70 -4.05
N GLU A 476 -14.76 -12.14 -3.73
CA GLU A 476 -14.88 -10.72 -3.31
C GLU A 476 -14.08 -10.44 -2.02
N ASP A 477 -14.19 -11.32 -1.04
CA ASP A 477 -13.51 -11.21 0.25
C ASP A 477 -11.98 -11.42 0.06
N PHE A 478 -11.56 -12.27 -0.89
CA PHE A 478 -10.15 -12.44 -1.29
C PHE A 478 -9.58 -11.21 -2.03
N MET A 479 -10.34 -10.60 -2.94
CA MET A 479 -9.92 -9.34 -3.57
C MET A 479 -9.81 -8.20 -2.53
N THR A 480 -10.70 -8.19 -1.53
CA THR A 480 -10.63 -7.25 -0.40
C THR A 480 -9.41 -7.52 0.49
N PHE A 481 -9.06 -8.79 0.72
CA PHE A 481 -7.81 -9.20 1.36
C PHE A 481 -6.59 -8.69 0.58
N LEU A 482 -6.51 -8.89 -0.74
CA LEU A 482 -5.37 -8.43 -1.57
C LEU A 482 -5.18 -6.91 -1.51
N ASP A 483 -6.27 -6.15 -1.68
CA ASP A 483 -6.25 -4.69 -1.59
C ASP A 483 -5.69 -4.19 -0.24
N ARG A 484 -5.93 -4.94 0.84
CA ARG A 484 -5.45 -4.63 2.19
C ARG A 484 -4.05 -5.14 2.46
N PHE A 485 -3.70 -6.32 1.96
CA PHE A 485 -2.35 -6.89 2.05
C PHE A 485 -1.34 -5.96 1.37
N TYR A 486 -1.60 -5.50 0.15
CA TYR A 486 -0.72 -4.55 -0.55
C TYR A 486 -0.74 -3.12 0.03
N ASN A 487 -1.66 -2.80 0.94
CA ASN A 487 -1.62 -1.56 1.71
C ASN A 487 -0.83 -1.71 3.03
N LEU A 488 -0.58 -2.94 3.49
CA LEU A 488 0.27 -3.27 4.63
C LEU A 488 1.72 -3.58 4.21
N PHE A 489 1.89 -4.22 3.04
CA PHE A 489 3.16 -4.59 2.44
C PHE A 489 3.30 -3.99 1.03
N PRO A 490 3.35 -2.65 0.89
CA PRO A 490 3.37 -1.97 -0.41
C PRO A 490 4.62 -2.31 -1.25
N GLN A 491 5.70 -2.78 -0.62
CA GLN A 491 6.94 -3.16 -1.31
C GLN A 491 6.77 -4.37 -2.26
N TYR A 492 5.76 -5.23 -2.07
CA TYR A 492 5.50 -6.38 -2.94
C TYR A 492 4.46 -6.09 -4.03
N LYS A 493 3.94 -4.84 -4.11
CA LYS A 493 2.81 -4.48 -4.99
C LYS A 493 3.17 -4.49 -6.48
N ASP A 494 4.46 -4.47 -6.80
CA ASP A 494 5.01 -4.47 -8.15
C ASP A 494 5.77 -5.76 -8.49
N ASP A 495 5.80 -6.75 -7.59
CA ASP A 495 6.34 -8.10 -7.82
C ASP A 495 5.63 -8.76 -9.03
N ASP A 496 6.32 -9.64 -9.75
CA ASP A 496 5.64 -10.54 -10.69
C ASP A 496 4.78 -11.54 -9.89
N LEU A 497 3.45 -11.39 -9.96
CA LEU A 497 2.48 -12.15 -9.16
C LEU A 497 2.11 -13.45 -9.85
N TYR A 498 2.10 -14.53 -9.09
CA TYR A 498 1.62 -15.85 -9.47
C TYR A 498 0.65 -16.36 -8.40
N ILE A 499 -0.33 -17.16 -8.79
CA ILE A 499 -1.25 -17.81 -7.84
C ILE A 499 -1.16 -19.32 -8.07
N ALA A 500 -0.81 -20.02 -7.01
CA ALA A 500 -0.61 -21.45 -6.96
C ALA A 500 -1.50 -22.11 -5.90
N GLY A 501 -1.66 -23.42 -6.00
CA GLY A 501 -2.42 -24.20 -5.04
C GLY A 501 -2.87 -25.53 -5.59
N GLU A 502 -3.64 -26.26 -4.79
CA GLU A 502 -4.04 -27.63 -5.10
C GLU A 502 -5.53 -27.94 -4.85
N SER A 503 -5.99 -29.08 -5.34
CA SER A 503 -7.31 -29.63 -4.98
C SER A 503 -8.45 -28.67 -5.36
N TYR A 504 -9.35 -28.33 -4.44
CA TYR A 504 -10.40 -27.33 -4.67
C TYR A 504 -9.88 -25.91 -5.00
N ALA A 505 -8.59 -25.62 -4.87
CA ALA A 505 -7.99 -24.41 -5.44
C ALA A 505 -8.07 -24.38 -6.98
N GLY A 506 -8.34 -25.51 -7.64
CA GLY A 506 -8.82 -25.55 -9.03
C GLY A 506 -10.09 -24.71 -9.27
N GLN A 507 -10.93 -24.47 -8.25
CA GLN A 507 -11.99 -23.47 -8.30
C GLN A 507 -11.49 -22.07 -7.88
N TYR A 508 -10.79 -21.94 -6.75
CA TYR A 508 -10.36 -20.63 -6.24
C TYR A 508 -9.48 -19.84 -7.23
N ILE A 509 -8.49 -20.50 -7.83
CA ILE A 509 -7.42 -19.83 -8.58
C ILE A 509 -7.95 -19.17 -9.86
N PRO A 510 -8.76 -19.82 -10.73
CA PRO A 510 -9.31 -19.16 -11.91
C PRO A 510 -10.32 -18.05 -11.57
N TYR A 511 -11.12 -18.19 -10.52
CA TYR A 511 -12.05 -17.13 -10.09
C TYR A 511 -11.31 -15.88 -9.61
N ILE A 512 -10.30 -16.03 -8.75
CA ILE A 512 -9.44 -14.93 -8.29
C ILE A 512 -8.66 -14.32 -9.46
N ALA A 513 -8.10 -15.13 -10.36
CA ALA A 513 -7.40 -14.64 -11.55
C ALA A 513 -8.31 -13.83 -12.47
N SER A 514 -9.53 -14.32 -12.75
CA SER A 514 -10.51 -13.60 -13.57
C SER A 514 -10.92 -12.27 -12.92
N ALA A 515 -11.09 -12.23 -11.59
CA ALA A 515 -11.36 -11.00 -10.85
C ALA A 515 -10.18 -10.00 -10.91
N ILE A 516 -8.93 -10.47 -10.86
CA ILE A 516 -7.73 -9.64 -11.04
C ILE A 516 -7.65 -9.07 -12.47
N LEU A 517 -7.82 -9.89 -13.51
CA LEU A 517 -7.79 -9.42 -14.89
C LEU A 517 -8.92 -8.42 -15.17
N LYS A 518 -10.14 -8.67 -14.67
CA LYS A 518 -11.29 -7.75 -14.77
C LYS A 518 -11.12 -6.48 -13.93
N ARG A 519 -10.30 -6.48 -12.88
CA ARG A 519 -9.86 -5.27 -12.17
C ARG A 519 -8.82 -4.50 -12.97
N ASN A 520 -7.79 -5.17 -13.48
CA ASN A 520 -6.68 -4.56 -14.24
C ASN A 520 -7.14 -3.81 -15.50
N LYS A 521 -8.27 -4.22 -16.09
CA LYS A 521 -8.92 -3.54 -17.23
C LYS A 521 -9.59 -2.19 -16.85
N LYS A 522 -9.67 -1.82 -15.57
CA LYS A 522 -10.26 -0.55 -15.07
C LYS A 522 -9.19 0.53 -14.87
N LYS A 523 -9.42 1.73 -15.41
CA LYS A 523 -8.45 2.85 -15.40
C LYS A 523 -8.12 3.40 -14.00
N ASP A 524 -9.07 3.33 -13.06
CA ASP A 524 -8.99 4.04 -11.77
C ASP A 524 -8.26 3.23 -10.67
N THR A 525 -7.75 2.05 -10.99
CA THR A 525 -7.05 1.15 -10.07
C THR A 525 -5.66 0.79 -10.58
N LYS A 526 -4.62 0.95 -9.74
CA LYS A 526 -3.29 0.37 -10.05
C LYS A 526 -3.45 -1.15 -10.21
N PRO A 527 -3.01 -1.75 -11.35
CA PRO A 527 -3.22 -3.16 -11.62
C PRO A 527 -2.33 -4.05 -10.72
N TYR A 528 -2.75 -5.30 -10.54
CA TYR A 528 -1.91 -6.36 -9.97
C TYR A 528 -1.18 -7.11 -11.08
N ASN A 529 0.13 -7.27 -10.93
CA ASN A 529 1.05 -7.73 -11.97
C ASN A 529 1.03 -9.27 -12.16
N LEU A 530 -0.16 -9.83 -12.33
CA LEU A 530 -0.40 -11.27 -12.49
C LEU A 530 0.23 -11.81 -13.79
N LYS A 531 1.10 -12.82 -13.67
CA LYS A 531 1.87 -13.42 -14.78
C LYS A 531 1.43 -14.84 -15.13
N GLY A 532 0.94 -15.60 -14.15
CA GLY A 532 0.43 -16.94 -14.41
C GLY A 532 -0.08 -17.68 -13.20
N LEU A 533 -0.68 -18.84 -13.46
CA LEU A 533 -1.34 -19.69 -12.47
C LEU A 533 -0.70 -21.09 -12.45
N LEU A 534 -0.62 -21.72 -11.28
CA LEU A 534 -0.21 -23.12 -11.12
C LEU A 534 -1.28 -23.88 -10.35
N ILE A 535 -1.85 -24.94 -10.92
CA ILE A 535 -2.93 -25.72 -10.27
C ILE A 535 -2.51 -27.19 -10.21
N GLY A 536 -2.22 -27.67 -9.01
CA GLY A 536 -1.89 -29.07 -8.74
C GLY A 536 -3.13 -29.89 -8.43
N ASN A 537 -3.26 -31.07 -9.04
CA ASN A 537 -4.30 -32.05 -8.73
C ASN A 537 -5.67 -31.38 -8.54
N GLY A 538 -6.03 -30.52 -9.49
CA GLY A 538 -7.05 -29.51 -9.30
C GLY A 538 -8.46 -30.02 -9.59
N TRP A 539 -9.41 -29.75 -8.70
CA TRP A 539 -10.83 -29.89 -8.98
C TRP A 539 -11.30 -28.67 -9.78
N ILE A 540 -11.35 -28.81 -11.11
CA ILE A 540 -11.61 -27.75 -12.08
C ILE A 540 -12.97 -27.97 -12.78
N SER A 541 -13.20 -29.17 -13.33
CA SER A 541 -14.43 -29.52 -14.05
C SER A 541 -15.05 -30.80 -13.48
N PRO A 542 -16.10 -30.69 -12.64
CA PRO A 542 -16.71 -31.85 -11.99
C PRO A 542 -17.11 -32.94 -12.97
N LEU A 543 -17.74 -32.58 -14.10
CA LEU A 543 -18.22 -33.56 -15.08
C LEU A 543 -17.08 -34.42 -15.64
N ALA A 544 -16.00 -33.80 -16.13
CA ALA A 544 -14.87 -34.53 -16.69
C ALA A 544 -14.19 -35.41 -15.63
N GLN A 545 -14.02 -34.89 -14.40
CA GLN A 545 -13.32 -35.60 -13.34
C GLN A 545 -14.13 -36.77 -12.78
N TYR A 546 -15.45 -36.64 -12.59
CA TYR A 546 -16.30 -37.78 -12.25
C TYR A 546 -16.34 -38.86 -13.36
N MET A 547 -16.31 -38.48 -14.64
CA MET A 547 -16.26 -39.47 -15.74
C MET A 547 -14.91 -40.21 -15.78
N SER A 548 -13.81 -39.57 -15.35
CA SER A 548 -12.47 -40.16 -15.35
C SER A 548 -12.25 -41.25 -14.28
N TYR A 549 -13.06 -41.29 -13.21
CA TYR A 549 -12.85 -42.23 -12.10
C TYR A 549 -12.90 -43.69 -12.53
N LEU A 550 -13.84 -44.09 -13.39
CA LEU A 550 -13.95 -45.47 -13.87
C LEU A 550 -12.76 -45.90 -14.74
N PRO A 551 -12.39 -45.22 -15.84
CA PRO A 551 -11.23 -45.62 -16.65
C PRO A 551 -9.93 -45.58 -15.85
N PHE A 552 -9.73 -44.56 -14.99
CA PHE A 552 -8.55 -44.49 -14.11
C PHE A 552 -8.47 -45.67 -13.14
N ALA A 553 -9.59 -46.05 -12.51
CA ALA A 553 -9.63 -47.18 -11.59
C ALA A 553 -9.45 -48.53 -12.29
N VAL A 554 -9.87 -48.67 -13.55
CA VAL A 554 -9.64 -49.89 -14.34
C VAL A 554 -8.19 -49.98 -14.83
N GLU A 555 -7.60 -48.90 -15.33
CA GLU A 555 -6.19 -48.90 -15.78
C GLU A 555 -5.22 -49.17 -14.63
N ASN A 556 -5.41 -48.50 -13.49
CA ASN A 556 -4.58 -48.69 -12.29
C ASN A 556 -4.96 -49.95 -11.49
N SER A 557 -5.80 -50.83 -12.04
CA SER A 557 -6.21 -52.12 -11.45
C SER A 557 -6.84 -52.01 -10.05
N LEU A 558 -7.45 -50.87 -9.74
CA LEU A 558 -8.21 -50.63 -8.51
C LEU A 558 -9.59 -51.29 -8.59
N VAL A 559 -10.18 -51.30 -9.80
CA VAL A 559 -11.40 -52.01 -10.18
C VAL A 559 -11.06 -53.01 -11.29
N LYS A 560 -11.47 -54.27 -11.12
CA LYS A 560 -11.19 -55.34 -12.09
C LYS A 560 -12.14 -55.27 -13.29
N LYS A 561 -11.59 -55.26 -14.51
CA LYS A 561 -12.38 -55.34 -15.75
C LYS A 561 -13.21 -56.63 -15.82
N GLY A 562 -14.46 -56.51 -16.24
CA GLY A 562 -15.49 -57.55 -16.26
C GLY A 562 -16.13 -57.86 -14.90
N SER A 563 -15.85 -57.09 -13.84
CA SER A 563 -16.37 -57.36 -12.50
C SER A 563 -17.77 -56.79 -12.24
N ILE A 564 -18.41 -57.28 -11.18
CA ILE A 564 -19.65 -56.68 -10.65
C ILE A 564 -19.40 -55.25 -10.15
N LEU A 565 -18.19 -54.95 -9.65
CA LEU A 565 -17.84 -53.60 -9.20
C LEU A 565 -17.72 -52.61 -10.36
N GLU A 566 -17.11 -53.02 -11.48
CA GLU A 566 -17.02 -52.19 -12.70
C GLU A 566 -18.41 -51.74 -13.15
N LYS A 567 -19.38 -52.67 -13.21
CA LYS A 567 -20.77 -52.36 -13.58
C LYS A 567 -21.45 -51.39 -12.60
N LYS A 568 -21.29 -51.58 -11.29
CA LYS A 568 -21.85 -50.65 -10.28
C LYS A 568 -21.27 -49.24 -10.40
N VAL A 569 -19.96 -49.14 -10.62
CA VAL A 569 -19.28 -47.85 -10.82
C VAL A 569 -19.74 -47.21 -12.14
N GLU A 570 -19.93 -47.99 -13.21
CA GLU A 570 -20.49 -47.52 -14.48
C GLU A 570 -21.94 -47.02 -14.33
N GLU A 571 -22.81 -47.78 -13.67
CA GLU A 571 -24.20 -47.40 -13.37
C GLU A 571 -24.28 -46.10 -12.55
N ALA A 572 -23.41 -45.95 -11.54
CA ALA A 572 -23.28 -44.71 -10.76
C ALA A 572 -22.76 -43.55 -11.63
N THR A 573 -21.75 -43.79 -12.47
CA THR A 573 -21.17 -42.79 -13.39
C THR A 573 -22.20 -42.29 -14.41
N GLN A 574 -22.97 -43.18 -15.02
CA GLN A 574 -24.07 -42.82 -15.93
C GLN A 574 -25.20 -42.05 -15.22
N SER A 575 -25.47 -42.35 -13.94
CA SER A 575 -26.48 -41.67 -13.13
C SER A 575 -26.04 -40.25 -12.74
N CYS A 576 -24.80 -40.11 -12.26
CA CYS A 576 -24.11 -38.84 -12.03
C CYS A 576 -24.12 -37.94 -13.27
N LYS A 577 -23.74 -38.48 -14.43
CA LYS A 577 -23.74 -37.73 -15.70
C LYS A 577 -25.12 -37.14 -16.01
N LYS A 578 -26.18 -37.97 -15.95
CA LYS A 578 -27.56 -37.52 -16.19
C LYS A 578 -28.00 -36.45 -15.18
N ALA A 579 -27.62 -36.58 -13.92
CA ALA A 579 -27.94 -35.59 -12.88
C ALA A 579 -27.21 -34.25 -13.12
N ILE A 580 -25.96 -34.26 -13.55
CA ILE A 580 -25.23 -33.04 -13.96
C ILE A 580 -25.89 -32.41 -15.20
N GLU A 581 -26.17 -33.19 -16.24
CA GLU A 581 -26.80 -32.72 -17.49
C GLU A 581 -28.23 -32.18 -17.27
N ALA A 582 -28.98 -32.74 -16.31
CA ALA A 582 -30.29 -32.24 -15.88
C ALA A 582 -30.22 -31.04 -14.90
N ASN A 583 -29.01 -30.57 -14.56
CA ASN A 583 -28.75 -29.53 -13.55
C ASN A 583 -29.33 -29.84 -12.15
N ASP A 584 -29.42 -31.12 -11.79
CA ASP A 584 -30.03 -31.60 -10.55
C ASP A 584 -29.36 -31.00 -9.30
N LYS A 585 -30.13 -30.83 -8.23
CA LYS A 585 -29.63 -30.40 -6.91
C LYS A 585 -28.80 -31.49 -6.26
N ASP A 586 -29.24 -32.75 -6.36
CA ASP A 586 -28.60 -33.88 -5.69
C ASP A 586 -27.44 -34.48 -6.52
N SER A 587 -27.11 -33.85 -7.65
CA SER A 587 -26.08 -34.29 -8.60
C SER A 587 -24.72 -34.59 -7.95
N MET A 588 -24.20 -33.71 -7.08
CA MET A 588 -22.91 -33.95 -6.42
C MET A 588 -22.95 -35.18 -5.51
N SER A 589 -24.00 -35.35 -4.70
CA SER A 589 -24.19 -36.52 -3.82
C SER A 589 -24.21 -37.84 -4.62
N LEU A 590 -24.90 -37.86 -5.77
CA LEU A 590 -24.92 -39.00 -6.69
C LEU A 590 -23.55 -39.29 -7.32
N CYS A 591 -22.75 -38.25 -7.56
CA CYS A 591 -21.43 -38.34 -8.17
C CYS A 591 -20.32 -38.74 -7.17
N ASP A 592 -20.36 -38.25 -5.93
CA ASP A 592 -19.35 -38.57 -4.89
C ASP A 592 -19.38 -40.06 -4.50
N ASN A 593 -20.55 -40.70 -4.61
CA ASN A 593 -20.71 -42.15 -4.45
C ASN A 593 -19.85 -42.97 -5.43
N ILE A 594 -19.47 -42.43 -6.60
CA ILE A 594 -18.58 -43.11 -7.56
C ILE A 594 -17.22 -43.40 -6.92
N LEU A 595 -16.64 -42.40 -6.23
CA LEU A 595 -15.37 -42.55 -5.53
C LEU A 595 -15.51 -43.50 -4.34
N GLY A 596 -16.63 -43.39 -3.59
CA GLY A 596 -16.97 -44.29 -2.49
C GLY A 596 -16.94 -45.78 -2.89
N LEU A 597 -17.60 -46.14 -4.00
CA LEU A 597 -17.60 -47.49 -4.56
C LEU A 597 -16.19 -48.03 -4.88
N ILE A 598 -15.27 -47.16 -5.33
CA ILE A 598 -13.90 -47.55 -5.71
C ILE A 598 -13.02 -47.77 -4.48
N VAL A 599 -13.12 -46.89 -3.47
CA VAL A 599 -12.19 -46.85 -2.34
C VAL A 599 -12.62 -47.68 -1.13
N GLN A 600 -13.92 -47.80 -0.83
CA GLN A 600 -14.39 -48.39 0.43
C GLN A 600 -14.16 -49.91 0.52
N PRO A 601 -13.79 -50.45 1.70
CA PRO A 601 -13.43 -51.87 1.86
C PRO A 601 -14.59 -52.83 1.59
N GLU A 602 -15.83 -52.38 1.79
CA GLU A 602 -17.05 -53.18 1.64
C GLU A 602 -17.19 -53.76 0.23
N PHE A 603 -16.93 -52.94 -0.79
CA PHE A 603 -17.10 -53.29 -2.20
C PHE A 603 -15.91 -54.05 -2.81
N ARG A 604 -14.80 -54.18 -2.07
CA ARG A 604 -13.52 -54.68 -2.57
C ARG A 604 -13.23 -56.13 -2.18
N ASP A 605 -12.40 -56.81 -2.97
CA ASP A 605 -11.96 -58.19 -2.68
C ASP A 605 -10.94 -58.24 -1.52
N ASP A 606 -10.09 -57.22 -1.39
CA ASP A 606 -9.02 -57.13 -0.38
C ASP A 606 -9.50 -56.70 1.02
N LYS A 607 -10.77 -56.30 1.15
CA LYS A 607 -11.39 -55.71 2.35
C LYS A 607 -10.55 -54.62 3.02
N LYS A 608 -9.85 -53.82 2.22
CA LYS A 608 -9.06 -52.67 2.67
C LYS A 608 -9.52 -51.40 1.96
N CYS A 609 -9.59 -50.30 2.69
CA CYS A 609 -9.83 -49.01 2.06
C CYS A 609 -8.59 -48.58 1.27
N ILE A 610 -8.81 -47.87 0.16
CA ILE A 610 -7.77 -47.14 -0.57
C ILE A 610 -7.75 -45.69 -0.08
N ASN A 611 -6.57 -45.09 0.10
CA ASN A 611 -6.48 -43.65 0.30
C ASN A 611 -6.81 -42.93 -1.02
N MET A 612 -7.82 -42.06 -1.03
CA MET A 612 -8.23 -41.31 -2.22
C MET A 612 -7.16 -40.36 -2.79
N TYR A 613 -6.20 -39.95 -1.95
CA TYR A 613 -5.09 -39.08 -2.33
C TYR A 613 -3.88 -39.85 -2.88
N ASP A 614 -3.76 -41.15 -2.58
CA ASP A 614 -2.67 -42.01 -3.06
C ASP A 614 -3.11 -43.47 -3.18
N TYR A 615 -3.34 -43.95 -4.41
CA TYR A 615 -3.77 -45.33 -4.65
C TYR A 615 -2.75 -46.40 -4.25
N ARG A 616 -1.52 -46.04 -3.86
CA ARG A 616 -0.52 -46.99 -3.32
C ARG A 616 -0.86 -47.40 -1.88
N LEU A 617 -1.58 -46.58 -1.12
CA LEU A 617 -1.82 -46.77 0.31
C LEU A 617 -3.10 -47.59 0.61
N ARG A 618 -3.05 -48.46 1.61
CA ARG A 618 -4.17 -49.32 2.05
C ARG A 618 -4.30 -49.31 3.57
N ALA A 619 -5.53 -49.33 4.07
CA ALA A 619 -5.84 -49.45 5.50
C ALA A 619 -7.09 -50.31 5.74
N SER A 620 -7.36 -50.67 7.00
CA SER A 620 -8.56 -51.42 7.41
C SER A 620 -9.83 -50.57 7.43
N SER A 621 -9.70 -49.25 7.62
CA SER A 621 -10.76 -48.25 7.56
C SER A 621 -10.41 -47.15 6.54
N CYS A 622 -11.37 -46.33 6.14
CA CYS A 622 -11.11 -45.17 5.28
C CYS A 622 -10.67 -43.92 6.06
N ASN A 623 -10.80 -43.93 7.39
CA ASN A 623 -10.38 -42.84 8.26
C ASN A 623 -8.86 -42.94 8.52
N VAL A 624 -8.08 -42.76 7.46
CA VAL A 624 -6.61 -42.82 7.50
C VAL A 624 -6.06 -41.41 7.68
N GLU A 625 -5.36 -41.17 8.78
CA GLU A 625 -4.59 -39.93 8.96
C GLU A 625 -3.47 -39.89 7.92
N TRP A 626 -3.58 -38.96 6.98
CA TRP A 626 -2.64 -38.74 5.89
C TRP A 626 -2.51 -37.24 5.61
N PRO A 627 -1.29 -36.70 5.40
CA PRO A 627 0.00 -37.37 5.55
C PRO A 627 0.30 -37.75 7.01
N ARG A 628 1.28 -38.63 7.22
CA ARG A 628 1.63 -39.16 8.56
C ARG A 628 2.01 -38.07 9.56
N GLU A 629 2.55 -36.97 9.07
CA GLU A 629 2.99 -35.82 9.86
C GLU A 629 1.83 -34.91 10.33
N LEU A 630 0.62 -35.06 9.77
CA LEU A 630 -0.54 -34.20 10.03
C LEU A 630 -0.96 -34.11 11.51
N PRO A 631 -1.07 -35.20 12.30
CA PRO A 631 -1.44 -35.10 13.72
C PRO A 631 -0.41 -34.30 14.54
N TYR A 632 0.87 -34.36 14.14
CA TYR A 632 1.93 -33.55 14.75
C TYR A 632 1.82 -32.08 14.34
N LEU A 633 1.34 -31.76 13.14
CA LEU A 633 1.04 -30.38 12.74
C LEU A 633 -0.12 -29.81 13.57
N VAL A 634 -1.18 -30.59 13.79
CA VAL A 634 -2.28 -30.23 14.70
C VAL A 634 -1.75 -29.96 16.12
N GLU A 635 -0.87 -30.82 16.65
CA GLU A 635 -0.24 -30.61 17.95
C GLU A 635 0.69 -29.38 17.98
N TYR A 636 1.43 -29.12 16.90
CA TYR A 636 2.41 -28.05 16.79
C TYR A 636 1.76 -26.67 16.67
N LEU A 637 0.75 -26.51 15.81
CA LEU A 637 0.05 -25.25 15.56
C LEU A 637 -0.94 -24.87 16.68
N ARG A 638 -1.36 -25.83 17.52
CA ARG A 638 -2.18 -25.57 18.73
C ARG A 638 -1.39 -25.19 19.98
N LYS A 639 -0.05 -25.14 19.93
CA LYS A 639 0.77 -24.73 21.09
C LYS A 639 0.70 -23.21 21.29
N PRO A 640 0.45 -22.73 22.53
CA PRO A 640 0.36 -21.29 22.81
C PRO A 640 1.57 -20.49 22.34
N ASP A 641 2.78 -21.04 22.49
CA ASP A 641 4.02 -20.39 22.06
C ASP A 641 4.08 -20.26 20.53
N THR A 642 3.71 -21.32 19.79
CA THR A 642 3.62 -21.29 18.32
C THR A 642 2.59 -20.29 17.84
N MET A 643 1.41 -20.27 18.47
CA MET A 643 0.33 -19.33 18.15
C MET A 643 0.75 -17.88 18.42
N SER A 644 1.39 -17.62 19.55
CA SER A 644 1.94 -16.30 19.89
C SER A 644 3.01 -15.85 18.88
N SER A 645 3.97 -16.73 18.56
CA SER A 645 4.99 -16.49 17.54
C SER A 645 4.41 -16.18 16.15
N LEU A 646 3.33 -16.87 15.76
CA LEU A 646 2.62 -16.64 14.50
C LEU A 646 1.70 -15.40 14.52
N ASN A 647 1.74 -14.58 15.58
CA ASN A 647 0.90 -13.39 15.77
C ASN A 647 -0.61 -13.72 15.75
N ILE A 648 -0.99 -14.90 16.26
CA ILE A 648 -2.40 -15.28 16.44
C ILE A 648 -3.02 -14.44 17.56
N ASN A 649 -4.22 -13.89 17.31
CA ASN A 649 -4.91 -13.08 18.31
C ASN A 649 -5.64 -13.98 19.32
N PRO A 650 -5.26 -14.00 20.62
CA PRO A 650 -5.93 -14.83 21.63
C PRO A 650 -7.42 -14.47 21.81
N ASP A 651 -7.80 -13.20 21.61
CA ASP A 651 -9.20 -12.73 21.76
C ASP A 651 -10.17 -13.41 20.78
N LYS A 652 -9.65 -13.99 19.69
CA LYS A 652 -10.46 -14.72 18.69
C LYS A 652 -10.73 -16.18 19.07
N HIS A 653 -10.09 -16.70 20.11
CA HIS A 653 -10.27 -18.07 20.64
C HIS A 653 -10.20 -19.21 19.61
N ILE A 654 -9.36 -19.05 18.58
CA ILE A 654 -9.23 -20.03 17.47
C ILE A 654 -8.30 -21.17 17.90
N LEU A 655 -8.73 -22.41 17.68
CA LEU A 655 -7.85 -23.58 17.67
C LEU A 655 -7.68 -24.02 16.21
N TRP A 656 -6.44 -24.12 15.73
CA TRP A 656 -6.17 -24.52 14.36
C TRP A 656 -6.71 -25.92 14.06
N GLU A 657 -7.33 -26.11 12.90
CA GLU A 657 -7.70 -27.41 12.35
C GLU A 657 -7.39 -27.40 10.85
N GLU A 658 -7.05 -28.57 10.31
CA GLU A 658 -6.69 -28.76 8.90
C GLU A 658 -7.84 -28.30 7.99
N CYS A 659 -8.98 -29.00 8.05
CA CYS A 659 -10.17 -28.70 7.25
C CYS A 659 -11.39 -28.41 8.14
N ASN A 660 -12.00 -27.24 7.97
CA ASN A 660 -13.23 -26.87 8.68
C ASN A 660 -14.46 -27.29 7.86
N PHE A 661 -14.98 -28.50 8.12
CA PHE A 661 -16.10 -29.06 7.36
C PHE A 661 -17.40 -28.22 7.46
N ARG A 662 -17.56 -27.38 8.49
CA ARG A 662 -18.72 -26.47 8.60
C ARG A 662 -18.62 -25.29 7.63
N VAL A 663 -17.40 -24.89 7.26
CA VAL A 663 -17.16 -23.98 6.13
C VAL A 663 -17.52 -24.72 4.83
N THR A 664 -17.05 -25.96 4.66
CA THR A 664 -17.35 -26.81 3.48
C THR A 664 -18.86 -26.92 3.22
N GLU A 665 -19.64 -27.35 4.22
CA GLU A 665 -21.11 -27.51 4.17
C GLU A 665 -21.83 -26.22 3.71
N LYS A 666 -21.56 -25.09 4.38
CA LYS A 666 -22.18 -23.81 4.01
C LYS A 666 -21.70 -23.31 2.64
N PHE A 667 -20.46 -23.60 2.24
CA PHE A 667 -19.92 -23.17 0.96
C PHE A 667 -20.54 -23.92 -0.23
N ILE A 668 -20.59 -25.26 -0.19
CA ILE A 668 -21.07 -26.09 -1.31
C ILE A 668 -22.58 -26.02 -1.51
N THR A 669 -23.33 -25.58 -0.48
CA THR A 669 -24.78 -25.33 -0.55
C THR A 669 -25.13 -24.30 -1.65
N TYR A 670 -24.21 -23.39 -1.99
CA TYR A 670 -24.41 -22.36 -3.01
C TYR A 670 -23.80 -22.80 -4.35
N LYS A 671 -24.63 -23.52 -5.15
CA LYS A 671 -24.26 -24.08 -6.46
C LYS A 671 -23.61 -23.02 -7.36
N SER A 672 -22.30 -23.12 -7.50
CA SER A 672 -21.45 -22.17 -8.23
C SER A 672 -21.06 -22.73 -9.60
N PRO A 673 -20.92 -21.89 -10.66
CA PRO A 673 -20.42 -22.34 -11.96
C PRO A 673 -18.99 -22.91 -11.86
N SER A 674 -18.68 -23.86 -12.73
CA SER A 674 -17.36 -24.52 -12.77
C SER A 674 -16.28 -23.57 -13.30
N SER A 675 -15.12 -23.56 -12.65
CA SER A 675 -13.98 -22.72 -13.03
C SER A 675 -13.42 -22.98 -14.42
N ILE A 676 -13.76 -24.10 -15.07
CA ILE A 676 -13.41 -24.40 -16.46
C ILE A 676 -13.85 -23.29 -17.43
N ASP A 677 -15.01 -22.68 -17.19
CA ASP A 677 -15.58 -21.64 -18.04
C ASP A 677 -14.73 -20.35 -18.04
N LEU A 678 -13.85 -20.18 -17.06
CA LEU A 678 -12.95 -19.03 -16.92
C LEU A 678 -11.57 -19.25 -17.57
N LEU A 679 -11.13 -20.51 -17.72
CA LEU A 679 -9.79 -20.83 -18.23
C LEU A 679 -9.53 -20.32 -19.66
N PRO A 680 -10.49 -20.36 -20.61
CA PRO A 680 -10.29 -19.79 -21.94
C PRO A 680 -10.05 -18.27 -21.97
N GLU A 681 -10.73 -17.48 -21.12
CA GLU A 681 -10.46 -16.03 -21.01
C GLU A 681 -9.04 -15.81 -20.46
N ILE A 682 -8.71 -16.52 -19.37
CA ILE A 682 -7.42 -16.42 -18.67
C ILE A 682 -6.24 -16.79 -19.59
N LEU A 683 -6.36 -17.89 -20.36
CA LEU A 683 -5.33 -18.36 -21.29
C LEU A 683 -5.07 -17.43 -22.48
N SER A 684 -5.97 -16.47 -22.73
CA SER A 684 -5.74 -15.41 -23.73
C SER A 684 -4.82 -14.30 -23.22
N GLU A 685 -4.67 -14.14 -21.89
CA GLU A 685 -3.90 -13.04 -21.26
C GLU A 685 -2.65 -13.52 -20.49
N ILE A 686 -2.69 -14.66 -19.81
CA ILE A 686 -1.60 -15.15 -18.93
C ILE A 686 -1.30 -16.65 -19.10
N LYS A 687 -0.15 -17.09 -18.57
CA LYS A 687 0.24 -18.52 -18.57
C LYS A 687 -0.53 -19.31 -17.52
N VAL A 688 -0.87 -20.56 -17.82
CA VAL A 688 -1.40 -21.51 -16.85
C VAL A 688 -0.56 -22.79 -16.90
N LEU A 689 -0.21 -23.34 -15.74
CA LEU A 689 0.38 -24.66 -15.59
C LEU A 689 -0.57 -25.53 -14.76
N LEU A 690 -1.15 -26.54 -15.39
CA LEU A 690 -1.86 -27.61 -14.69
C LEU A 690 -0.87 -28.72 -14.40
N TYR A 691 -0.90 -29.31 -13.20
CA TYR A 691 -0.05 -30.44 -12.87
C TYR A 691 -0.79 -31.51 -12.08
N SER A 692 -0.38 -32.77 -12.24
CA SER A 692 -1.02 -33.92 -11.60
C SER A 692 0.02 -34.93 -11.15
N GLY A 693 -0.06 -35.37 -9.90
CA GLY A 693 0.59 -36.61 -9.44
C GLY A 693 -0.13 -37.84 -10.00
N ASP A 694 0.63 -38.79 -10.55
CA ASP A 694 0.06 -39.97 -11.22
C ASP A 694 -0.54 -41.02 -10.26
N LYS A 695 -0.47 -40.82 -8.94
CA LYS A 695 -1.03 -41.73 -7.90
C LYS A 695 -2.29 -41.23 -7.21
N ASP A 696 -2.70 -39.99 -7.48
CA ASP A 696 -3.96 -39.43 -6.98
C ASP A 696 -5.18 -40.08 -7.64
N ILE A 697 -6.26 -40.27 -6.86
CA ILE A 697 -7.57 -40.74 -7.36
C ILE A 697 -8.55 -39.57 -7.47
N ILE A 698 -8.71 -38.79 -6.38
CA ILE A 698 -9.78 -37.78 -6.25
C ILE A 698 -9.66 -36.67 -7.30
N CYS A 699 -8.44 -36.24 -7.64
CA CYS A 699 -8.18 -35.34 -8.77
C CYS A 699 -7.18 -35.96 -9.75
N ASN A 700 -7.41 -37.24 -10.10
CA ASN A 700 -6.57 -38.03 -10.97
C ASN A 700 -6.21 -37.33 -12.30
N HIS A 701 -5.06 -37.71 -12.83
CA HIS A 701 -4.49 -37.09 -14.03
C HIS A 701 -5.32 -37.28 -15.31
N MET A 702 -6.11 -38.37 -15.43
CA MET A 702 -6.95 -38.58 -16.62
C MET A 702 -8.05 -37.54 -16.71
N GLY A 703 -8.72 -37.21 -15.59
CA GLY A 703 -9.69 -36.12 -15.54
C GLY A 703 -9.07 -34.76 -15.91
N THR A 704 -7.79 -34.54 -15.62
CA THR A 704 -7.06 -33.33 -16.06
C THR A 704 -6.73 -33.37 -17.55
N GLU A 705 -6.30 -34.53 -18.09
CA GLU A 705 -6.05 -34.69 -19.54
C GLU A 705 -7.36 -34.57 -20.35
N ASP A 706 -8.48 -35.10 -19.86
CA ASP A 706 -9.81 -34.97 -20.47
C ASP A 706 -10.31 -33.52 -20.47
N ILE A 707 -10.13 -32.78 -19.36
CA ILE A 707 -10.40 -31.33 -19.31
C ILE A 707 -9.64 -30.61 -20.42
N ILE A 708 -8.35 -30.89 -20.57
CA ILE A 708 -7.52 -30.23 -21.57
C ILE A 708 -7.97 -30.62 -22.98
N ASN A 709 -8.23 -31.91 -23.23
CA ASN A 709 -8.68 -32.43 -24.52
C ASN A 709 -10.03 -31.83 -24.96
N GLU A 710 -10.94 -31.61 -24.01
CA GLU A 710 -12.28 -31.08 -24.28
C GLU A 710 -12.37 -29.55 -24.28
N MET A 711 -11.47 -28.84 -23.61
CA MET A 711 -11.44 -27.38 -23.59
C MET A 711 -11.07 -26.78 -24.96
N GLU A 712 -11.81 -25.76 -25.39
CA GLU A 712 -11.39 -24.83 -26.43
C GLU A 712 -10.92 -23.51 -25.81
N TRP A 713 -9.68 -23.14 -26.12
CA TRP A 713 -9.11 -21.82 -25.85
C TRP A 713 -8.41 -21.34 -27.11
N ASN A 714 -8.10 -20.04 -27.23
CA ASN A 714 -7.24 -19.48 -28.30
C ASN A 714 -7.46 -20.11 -29.70
N GLY A 715 -8.73 -20.25 -30.11
CA GLY A 715 -9.18 -20.70 -31.44
C GLY A 715 -8.97 -22.17 -31.82
N ARG A 716 -8.58 -23.07 -30.90
CA ARG A 716 -8.47 -24.53 -31.17
C ARG A 716 -8.76 -25.37 -29.92
N LYS A 717 -9.53 -26.45 -30.09
CA LYS A 717 -9.83 -27.45 -29.05
C LYS A 717 -8.64 -28.38 -28.75
N GLY A 718 -8.32 -28.55 -27.47
CA GLY A 718 -7.26 -29.44 -27.00
C GLY A 718 -5.83 -29.02 -27.37
N PHE A 719 -4.86 -29.86 -26.99
CA PHE A 719 -3.46 -29.75 -27.42
C PHE A 719 -3.28 -30.12 -28.91
N ARG A 720 -4.04 -29.50 -29.81
CA ARG A 720 -3.99 -29.74 -31.27
C ARG A 720 -3.35 -28.56 -31.98
N LYS A 721 -2.47 -28.84 -32.95
CA LYS A 721 -1.89 -27.86 -33.88
C LYS A 721 -2.87 -27.48 -34.98
N GLU A 722 -2.54 -26.47 -35.80
CA GLU A 722 -3.38 -26.00 -36.93
C GLU A 722 -3.78 -27.11 -37.92
N ASN A 723 -2.92 -28.13 -38.08
CA ASN A 723 -3.17 -29.30 -38.93
C ASN A 723 -3.86 -30.49 -38.20
N GLY A 724 -4.43 -30.26 -37.01
CA GLY A 724 -5.14 -31.26 -36.21
C GLY A 724 -4.27 -32.26 -35.44
N ILE A 725 -2.95 -32.27 -35.67
CA ILE A 725 -1.99 -33.16 -35.01
C ILE A 725 -1.81 -32.75 -33.54
N LEU A 726 -1.76 -33.74 -32.64
CA LEU A 726 -1.55 -33.53 -31.20
C LEU A 726 -0.15 -32.96 -30.90
N ALA A 727 -0.04 -32.07 -29.92
CA ALA A 727 1.22 -31.54 -29.43
C ALA A 727 2.04 -32.64 -28.72
N THR A 728 3.34 -32.68 -29.02
CA THR A 728 4.28 -33.70 -28.53
C THR A 728 4.30 -33.77 -27.00
N LYS A 729 4.06 -34.96 -26.43
CA LYS A 729 4.24 -35.25 -24.99
C LYS A 729 5.73 -35.53 -24.75
N TYR A 730 6.41 -34.57 -24.13
CA TYR A 730 7.84 -34.63 -23.86
C TYR A 730 8.12 -35.38 -22.55
N LYS A 731 9.28 -36.03 -22.46
CA LYS A 731 9.79 -36.58 -21.19
C LYS A 731 10.47 -35.47 -20.40
N TRP A 732 10.17 -35.38 -19.11
CA TRP A 732 10.90 -34.52 -18.18
C TRP A 732 11.94 -35.37 -17.43
N ILE A 733 13.21 -35.08 -17.71
CA ILE A 733 14.34 -35.68 -17.01
C ILE A 733 14.85 -34.71 -15.95
N PHE A 734 15.06 -35.23 -14.74
CA PHE A 734 15.55 -34.51 -13.57
C PHE A 734 16.51 -35.42 -12.80
N MET A 735 17.73 -34.96 -12.53
CA MET A 735 18.79 -35.75 -11.86
C MET A 735 18.98 -37.15 -12.51
N ASP A 736 19.12 -37.17 -13.84
CA ASP A 736 19.17 -38.35 -14.71
C ASP A 736 18.01 -39.37 -14.58
N LYS A 737 16.90 -39.00 -13.92
CA LYS A 737 15.69 -39.82 -13.73
C LYS A 737 14.50 -39.23 -14.48
N LEU A 738 13.59 -40.08 -14.91
CA LEU A 738 12.29 -39.66 -15.46
C LEU A 738 11.39 -39.18 -14.32
N ALA A 739 11.30 -37.87 -14.12
CA ALA A 739 10.40 -37.26 -13.13
C ALA A 739 8.94 -37.25 -13.61
N GLY A 740 8.72 -37.20 -14.93
CA GLY A 740 7.39 -37.15 -15.49
C GLY A 740 7.33 -36.88 -16.98
N TYR A 741 6.18 -36.38 -17.42
CA TYR A 741 5.91 -35.95 -18.79
C TYR A 741 5.32 -34.54 -18.80
N TYR A 742 5.53 -33.79 -19.88
CA TYR A 742 4.89 -32.48 -20.05
C TYR A 742 4.45 -32.19 -21.49
N GLN A 743 3.44 -31.33 -21.62
CA GLN A 743 2.93 -30.77 -22.87
C GLN A 743 2.75 -29.26 -22.73
N TYR A 744 2.86 -28.54 -23.85
CA TYR A 744 2.63 -27.09 -23.90
C TYR A 744 2.02 -26.70 -25.26
N ASP A 745 1.02 -25.82 -25.22
CA ASP A 745 0.46 -25.13 -26.39
C ASP A 745 -0.28 -23.85 -25.92
N ARG A 746 -0.08 -22.73 -26.62
CA ARG A 746 -0.87 -21.49 -26.47
C ARG A 746 -1.16 -21.11 -25.00
N ASN A 747 -0.10 -20.75 -24.25
CA ASN A 747 -0.11 -20.40 -22.82
C ASN A 747 -0.44 -21.52 -21.81
N LEU A 748 -0.99 -22.66 -22.24
CA LEU A 748 -1.28 -23.79 -21.35
C LEU A 748 -0.10 -24.76 -21.29
N THR A 749 0.40 -25.01 -20.08
CA THR A 749 1.35 -26.08 -19.76
C THR A 749 0.62 -27.16 -18.98
N TYR A 750 0.94 -28.43 -19.26
CA TYR A 750 0.49 -29.55 -18.43
C TYR A 750 1.68 -30.44 -18.05
N VAL A 751 1.74 -30.86 -16.79
CA VAL A 751 2.82 -31.70 -16.24
C VAL A 751 2.25 -32.89 -15.45
N LEU A 752 2.59 -34.10 -15.88
CA LEU A 752 2.27 -35.35 -15.19
C LEU A 752 3.50 -35.82 -14.40
N ILE A 753 3.46 -35.73 -13.07
CA ILE A 753 4.55 -36.12 -12.18
C ILE A 753 4.40 -37.59 -11.78
N LYS A 754 5.48 -38.36 -11.94
CA LYS A 754 5.49 -39.80 -11.66
C LYS A 754 5.81 -40.09 -10.18
N ASP A 755 5.08 -41.05 -9.63
CA ASP A 755 5.15 -41.54 -8.25
C ASP A 755 4.83 -40.47 -7.19
N ALA A 756 3.85 -39.60 -7.49
CA ALA A 756 3.36 -38.53 -6.62
C ALA A 756 1.85 -38.66 -6.35
N SER A 757 1.44 -38.34 -5.13
CA SER A 757 0.04 -38.29 -4.67
C SER A 757 -0.68 -36.99 -5.09
N HIS A 758 -1.83 -36.71 -4.46
CA HIS A 758 -2.52 -35.42 -4.50
C HIS A 758 -1.59 -34.24 -4.15
N MET A 759 -0.88 -34.33 -3.01
CA MET A 759 0.09 -33.33 -2.56
C MET A 759 1.45 -33.55 -3.22
N VAL A 760 1.57 -33.20 -4.50
CA VAL A 760 2.81 -33.43 -5.28
C VAL A 760 4.09 -32.91 -4.60
N PRO A 761 4.15 -31.71 -3.97
CA PRO A 761 5.36 -31.25 -3.30
C PRO A 761 5.68 -32.04 -2.01
N TYR A 762 4.71 -32.72 -1.40
CA TYR A 762 4.97 -33.58 -0.23
C TYR A 762 5.78 -34.83 -0.61
N ASP A 763 5.42 -35.53 -1.69
CA ASP A 763 6.16 -36.68 -2.24
C ASP A 763 7.44 -36.27 -3.00
N LYS A 764 7.33 -35.21 -3.81
CA LYS A 764 8.29 -34.81 -4.85
C LYS A 764 8.73 -33.35 -4.70
N PRO A 765 9.30 -32.97 -3.54
CA PRO A 765 9.60 -31.58 -3.24
C PRO A 765 10.58 -30.96 -4.26
N LEU A 766 11.64 -31.69 -4.63
CA LEU A 766 12.71 -31.21 -5.51
C LEU A 766 12.22 -31.05 -6.95
N GLU A 767 11.47 -32.03 -7.45
CA GLU A 767 10.82 -31.99 -8.75
C GLU A 767 9.81 -30.83 -8.81
N SER A 768 8.98 -30.65 -7.77
CA SER A 768 8.00 -29.55 -7.72
C SER A 768 8.65 -28.17 -7.75
N GLN A 769 9.78 -28.00 -7.05
CA GLN A 769 10.59 -26.77 -7.07
C GLN A 769 11.21 -26.54 -8.46
N ASP A 770 11.71 -27.59 -9.10
CA ASP A 770 12.28 -27.50 -10.46
C ASP A 770 11.22 -27.11 -11.50
N MET A 771 10.01 -27.66 -11.37
CA MET A 771 8.83 -27.28 -12.17
C MET A 771 8.46 -25.80 -11.96
N LEU A 772 8.37 -25.34 -10.70
CA LEU A 772 8.12 -23.92 -10.40
C LEU A 772 9.22 -23.03 -11.00
N ASN A 773 10.49 -23.30 -10.71
CA ASN A 773 11.61 -22.47 -11.12
C ASN A 773 11.66 -22.28 -12.65
N ARG A 774 11.36 -23.34 -13.43
CA ARG A 774 11.23 -23.24 -14.90
C ARG A 774 10.03 -22.37 -15.32
N PHE A 775 8.85 -22.56 -14.70
CA PHE A 775 7.66 -21.76 -15.01
C PHE A 775 7.81 -20.27 -14.67
N LEU A 776 8.50 -19.96 -13.57
CA LEU A 776 8.91 -18.60 -13.16
C LEU A 776 10.00 -17.97 -14.05
N GLY A 777 10.56 -18.75 -14.99
CA GLY A 777 11.59 -18.31 -15.92
C GLY A 777 12.95 -18.03 -15.27
N ILE A 778 13.32 -18.76 -14.22
CA ILE A 778 14.66 -18.69 -13.61
C ILE A 778 15.67 -19.35 -14.56
N ASP A 779 16.86 -18.74 -14.73
CA ASP A 779 17.93 -19.30 -15.57
C ASP A 779 18.35 -20.70 -15.07
N PRO A 780 18.27 -21.77 -15.88
CA PRO A 780 18.73 -23.10 -15.49
C PRO A 780 20.16 -23.12 -14.95
N ASN A 781 21.08 -22.33 -15.51
CA ASN A 781 22.49 -22.29 -15.08
C ASN A 781 22.65 -21.76 -13.64
N LEU A 782 21.78 -20.84 -13.24
CA LEU A 782 21.73 -20.29 -11.89
C LEU A 782 21.16 -21.32 -10.91
N ILE A 783 20.14 -22.08 -11.31
CA ILE A 783 19.62 -23.22 -10.53
C ILE A 783 20.72 -24.27 -10.34
N LEU A 784 21.51 -24.59 -11.39
CA LEU A 784 22.67 -25.48 -11.28
C LEU A 784 23.69 -24.95 -10.25
N ALA A 785 24.01 -23.66 -10.29
CA ALA A 785 25.01 -23.04 -9.42
C ALA A 785 24.59 -23.07 -7.94
N VAL A 786 23.34 -22.70 -7.65
CA VAL A 786 22.78 -22.73 -6.30
C VAL A 786 22.74 -24.17 -5.76
N ARG A 787 22.25 -25.14 -6.55
CA ARG A 787 22.26 -26.56 -6.14
C ARG A 787 23.68 -27.08 -5.87
N LYS A 788 24.66 -26.78 -6.72
CA LYS A 788 26.07 -27.11 -6.46
C LYS A 788 26.61 -26.49 -5.17
N SER A 789 26.31 -25.21 -4.89
CA SER A 789 26.71 -24.57 -3.62
C SER A 789 26.07 -25.20 -2.37
N ASN A 790 24.88 -25.79 -2.50
CA ASN A 790 24.22 -26.56 -1.45
C ASN A 790 24.79 -28.00 -1.29
N GLY A 791 25.89 -28.35 -1.98
CA GLY A 791 26.58 -29.65 -1.88
C GLY A 791 26.12 -30.73 -2.86
N TRP A 792 25.27 -30.39 -3.85
CA TRP A 792 24.71 -31.35 -4.81
C TRP A 792 25.70 -31.61 -5.95
N ASN A 793 26.76 -32.39 -5.66
CA ASN A 793 27.94 -32.52 -6.53
C ASN A 793 27.79 -33.57 -7.65
N ASP A 794 27.11 -34.70 -7.41
CA ASP A 794 26.99 -35.81 -8.37
C ASP A 794 25.90 -35.61 -9.45
N VAL A 795 25.29 -34.42 -9.54
CA VAL A 795 24.06 -34.27 -10.32
C VAL A 795 24.35 -34.04 -11.81
N GLY A 796 24.24 -35.11 -12.59
CA GLY A 796 23.90 -35.01 -14.00
C GLY A 796 22.52 -34.38 -14.15
N ILE A 797 22.51 -33.08 -14.47
CA ILE A 797 21.29 -32.37 -14.87
C ILE A 797 21.35 -32.24 -16.39
N GLY A 798 20.93 -33.31 -17.07
CA GLY A 798 20.59 -33.23 -18.49
C GLY A 798 19.43 -32.26 -18.70
N ILE A 799 19.74 -31.00 -19.05
CA ILE A 799 18.74 -29.97 -19.37
C ILE A 799 18.13 -30.29 -20.74
N VAL A 800 17.19 -31.24 -20.75
CA VAL A 800 16.34 -31.58 -21.90
C VAL A 800 14.89 -31.34 -21.48
N GLY A 801 14.42 -30.11 -21.73
CA GLY A 801 13.01 -29.73 -21.58
C GLY A 801 12.80 -28.36 -20.93
N ASP A 802 12.56 -27.35 -21.74
CA ASP A 802 12.12 -26.01 -21.31
C ASP A 802 10.64 -26.06 -20.89
N ILE A 803 10.37 -26.15 -19.58
CA ILE A 803 8.99 -26.12 -19.05
C ILE A 803 8.53 -24.66 -18.93
N GLY A 804 7.97 -24.14 -20.03
CA GLY A 804 7.32 -22.82 -20.07
C GLY A 804 8.18 -21.65 -20.54
N THR A 805 9.44 -21.88 -20.91
CA THR A 805 10.44 -20.86 -21.31
C THR A 805 10.56 -20.64 -22.82
N HIS A 806 10.00 -21.53 -23.65
CA HIS A 806 9.92 -21.32 -25.10
C HIS A 806 8.98 -20.17 -25.46
N LYS A 807 9.53 -19.09 -26.04
CA LYS A 807 8.78 -18.14 -26.86
C LYS A 807 8.26 -18.89 -28.10
N ASP A 808 7.04 -18.61 -28.55
CA ASP A 808 6.53 -19.11 -29.83
C ASP A 808 7.47 -18.72 -30.97
N SER A 809 8.33 -19.66 -31.37
CA SER A 809 9.32 -19.45 -32.43
C SER A 809 8.64 -19.22 -33.76
N ASP A 810 7.49 -19.85 -34.01
CA ASP A 810 6.65 -19.58 -35.18
C ASP A 810 6.09 -18.15 -35.16
N ILE A 811 5.54 -17.65 -34.05
CA ILE A 811 5.03 -16.27 -33.99
C ILE A 811 6.17 -15.27 -34.12
N TYR A 812 7.29 -15.46 -33.41
CA TYR A 812 8.43 -14.55 -33.49
C TYR A 812 9.11 -14.57 -34.87
N ASN A 813 9.23 -15.73 -35.53
CA ASN A 813 9.79 -15.81 -36.88
C ASN A 813 8.82 -15.31 -37.96
N ARG A 814 7.51 -15.55 -37.83
CA ARG A 814 6.46 -15.05 -38.75
C ARG A 814 6.28 -13.54 -38.60
N GLN A 815 6.39 -12.99 -37.39
CA GLN A 815 6.52 -11.55 -37.18
C GLN A 815 7.86 -11.02 -37.70
N ARG A 816 9.00 -11.69 -37.47
CA ARG A 816 10.32 -11.24 -37.94
C ARG A 816 10.42 -11.23 -39.46
N SER A 817 9.79 -12.16 -40.18
CA SER A 817 9.73 -12.13 -41.65
C SER A 817 8.82 -11.00 -42.14
N LEU A 818 7.66 -10.76 -41.51
CA LEU A 818 6.79 -9.62 -41.80
C LEU A 818 7.48 -8.27 -41.50
N TRP A 819 8.22 -8.15 -40.39
CA TRP A 819 9.03 -6.98 -40.05
C TRP A 819 10.19 -6.81 -41.03
N SER A 820 10.89 -7.88 -41.44
CA SER A 820 11.93 -7.80 -42.48
C SER A 820 11.35 -7.30 -43.80
N LEU A 821 10.16 -7.77 -44.18
CA LEU A 821 9.44 -7.31 -45.36
C LEU A 821 9.03 -5.83 -45.22
N TYR A 822 8.56 -5.41 -44.05
CA TYR A 822 8.25 -4.00 -43.74
C TYR A 822 9.48 -3.10 -43.76
N TYR A 823 10.63 -3.55 -43.25
CA TYR A 823 11.89 -2.80 -43.30
C TYR A 823 12.45 -2.70 -44.73
N HIS A 824 12.32 -3.75 -45.55
CA HIS A 824 12.69 -3.67 -46.96
C HIS A 824 11.74 -2.79 -47.78
N ILE A 825 10.42 -2.92 -47.61
CA ILE A 825 9.44 -2.05 -48.28
C ILE A 825 9.60 -0.60 -47.82
N GLY A 826 9.73 -0.36 -46.52
CA GLY A 826 9.98 0.97 -45.95
C GLY A 826 11.31 1.58 -46.43
N GLY A 827 12.36 0.77 -46.51
CA GLY A 827 13.65 1.19 -47.09
C GLY A 827 13.55 1.54 -48.58
N ILE A 828 12.82 0.75 -49.37
CA ILE A 828 12.55 1.03 -50.79
C ILE A 828 11.74 2.32 -50.95
N ILE A 829 10.69 2.52 -50.14
CA ILE A 829 9.90 3.76 -50.13
C ILE A 829 10.77 4.97 -49.74
N LEU A 830 11.65 4.82 -48.74
CA LEU A 830 12.58 5.87 -48.32
C LEU A 830 13.58 6.20 -49.44
N ILE A 831 14.09 5.20 -50.14
CA ILE A 831 14.97 5.38 -51.32
C ILE A 831 14.22 6.13 -52.44
N PHE A 832 12.97 5.77 -52.75
CA PHE A 832 12.17 6.49 -53.74
C PHE A 832 11.83 7.93 -53.29
N LEU A 833 11.59 8.18 -52.00
CA LEU A 833 11.44 9.53 -51.44
C LEU A 833 12.73 10.34 -51.56
N ILE A 834 13.89 9.75 -51.26
CA ILE A 834 15.20 10.41 -51.41
C ILE A 834 15.47 10.73 -52.88
N PHE A 835 15.23 9.80 -53.82
CA PHE A 835 15.34 10.08 -55.25
C PHE A 835 14.32 11.14 -55.72
N GLY A 836 13.10 11.14 -55.18
CA GLY A 836 12.10 12.17 -55.44
C GLY A 836 12.53 13.56 -54.97
N ILE A 837 13.11 13.66 -53.77
CA ILE A 837 13.67 14.91 -53.22
C ILE A 837 14.88 15.38 -54.02
N ILE A 838 15.79 14.47 -54.40
CA ILE A 838 16.94 14.78 -55.26
C ILE A 838 16.48 15.25 -56.65
N PHE A 839 15.49 14.59 -57.25
CA PHE A 839 14.91 14.99 -58.53
C PHE A 839 14.20 16.34 -58.42
N PHE A 840 13.46 16.60 -57.35
CA PHE A 840 12.79 17.89 -57.11
C PHE A 840 13.80 19.02 -56.88
N ALA A 841 14.87 18.77 -56.12
CA ALA A 841 15.97 19.72 -55.93
C ALA A 841 16.73 19.99 -57.25
N TRP A 842 16.97 18.96 -58.07
CA TRP A 842 17.55 19.08 -59.40
C TRP A 842 16.63 19.85 -60.37
N TYR A 843 15.32 19.60 -60.31
CA TYR A 843 14.30 20.31 -61.08
C TYR A 843 14.25 21.79 -60.68
N LEU A 844 14.20 22.11 -59.39
CA LEU A 844 14.27 23.48 -58.88
C LEU A 844 15.59 24.15 -59.28
N TYR A 845 16.74 23.47 -59.16
CA TYR A 845 18.03 24.00 -59.59
C TYR A 845 18.07 24.30 -61.09
N ASN A 846 17.61 23.38 -61.94
CA ASN A 846 17.57 23.60 -63.38
C ASN A 846 16.54 24.66 -63.79
N ASN A 847 15.38 24.73 -63.14
CA ASN A 847 14.40 25.77 -63.40
C ASN A 847 14.92 27.15 -62.95
N HIS A 848 15.58 27.24 -61.80
CA HIS A 848 16.25 28.47 -61.34
C HIS A 848 17.44 28.85 -62.26
N LYS A 849 18.13 27.87 -62.86
CA LYS A 849 19.16 28.08 -63.88
C LYS A 849 18.57 28.53 -65.22
N ARG A 850 17.37 28.08 -65.58
CA ARG A 850 16.59 28.54 -66.75
C ARG A 850 16.11 29.97 -66.55
N LEU A 851 15.48 30.27 -65.41
CA LEU A 851 15.06 31.61 -65.00
C LEU A 851 16.25 32.57 -64.92
N LYS A 852 17.41 32.14 -64.40
CA LYS A 852 18.63 32.97 -64.41
C LYS A 852 19.15 33.24 -65.83
N ARG A 853 19.01 32.30 -66.77
CA ARG A 853 19.32 32.52 -68.19
C ARG A 853 18.32 33.48 -68.86
N GLU A 854 17.02 33.32 -68.61
CA GLU A 854 15.96 34.22 -69.10
C GLU A 854 16.15 35.65 -68.54
N TYR A 855 16.51 35.77 -67.26
CA TYR A 855 16.82 37.05 -66.62
C TYR A 855 18.09 37.69 -67.20
N ILE A 856 19.17 36.93 -67.38
CA ILE A 856 20.39 37.43 -68.04
C ILE A 856 20.11 37.81 -69.51
N SER A 857 19.25 37.08 -70.22
CA SER A 857 18.82 37.44 -71.57
C SER A 857 18.12 38.80 -71.60
N LYS A 858 17.10 39.00 -70.74
CA LYS A 858 16.39 40.29 -70.64
C LYS A 858 17.28 41.41 -70.13
N TYR A 859 18.19 41.14 -69.20
CA TYR A 859 19.16 42.11 -68.70
C TYR A 859 20.13 42.54 -69.81
N ASN A 860 20.56 41.61 -70.66
CA ASN A 860 21.38 41.91 -71.85
C ASN A 860 20.59 42.65 -72.94
N GLU A 861 19.30 42.36 -73.14
CA GLU A 861 18.44 43.17 -74.02
C GLU A 861 18.33 44.62 -73.51
N VAL A 862 18.07 44.81 -72.21
CA VAL A 862 17.99 46.13 -71.57
C VAL A 862 19.33 46.87 -71.65
N ILE A 863 20.46 46.20 -71.40
CA ILE A 863 21.78 46.80 -71.59
C ILE A 863 22.02 47.15 -73.05
N THR A 864 21.65 46.31 -74.01
CA THR A 864 21.83 46.60 -75.46
C THR A 864 20.95 47.77 -75.91
N HIS A 865 19.76 47.93 -75.31
CA HIS A 865 18.89 49.09 -75.54
C HIS A 865 19.50 50.37 -74.95
N ASN A 866 20.00 50.31 -73.71
CA ASN A 866 20.63 51.44 -73.03
C ASN A 866 22.01 51.81 -73.63
N TYR A 867 22.75 50.87 -74.22
CA TYR A 867 24.01 51.16 -74.94
C TYR A 867 23.76 51.89 -76.27
N ARG A 868 22.58 51.72 -76.88
CA ARG A 868 22.17 52.55 -78.02
C ARG A 868 21.84 53.97 -77.58
N LEU A 869 21.06 54.13 -76.50
CA LEU A 869 20.72 55.44 -75.93
C LEU A 869 21.94 56.20 -75.34
N GLY A 870 22.95 55.49 -74.82
CA GLY A 870 24.15 56.10 -74.24
C GLY A 870 25.12 56.68 -75.28
N ASN A 871 25.20 56.08 -76.47
CA ASN A 871 26.13 56.54 -77.52
C ASN A 871 25.69 57.85 -78.20
N ASP A 872 24.41 58.22 -78.14
CA ASP A 872 23.91 59.50 -78.67
C ASP A 872 24.20 60.70 -77.74
N LEU A 873 24.66 60.46 -76.50
CA LEU A 873 24.91 61.50 -75.49
C LEU A 873 26.39 61.71 -75.13
N ILE A 874 27.32 60.95 -75.71
CA ILE A 874 28.77 61.15 -75.55
C ILE A 874 29.35 61.67 -76.88
N ARG A 875 28.88 62.86 -77.29
CA ARG A 875 29.37 63.52 -78.51
C ARG A 875 29.55 65.04 -78.38
N ASP A 876 29.83 65.53 -77.17
CA ASP A 876 30.27 66.91 -76.96
C ASP A 876 31.41 67.03 -75.95
N ASN A 877 32.32 67.96 -76.24
CA ASN A 877 33.42 68.49 -75.42
C ASN A 877 34.50 67.53 -74.88
N SER A 878 35.56 67.43 -75.70
CA SER A 878 36.90 66.92 -75.43
C SER A 878 37.78 67.83 -74.53
N SER A 879 39.04 67.37 -74.30
CA SER A 879 40.20 68.07 -73.67
C SER A 879 40.30 67.93 -72.14
N SER A 880 41.49 67.72 -71.53
CA SER A 880 42.85 67.48 -72.05
C SER A 880 43.71 66.59 -71.11
N ALA A 881 44.83 66.07 -71.62
CA ALA A 881 45.75 65.08 -71.00
C ALA A 881 46.89 65.78 -70.17
N PRO A 882 48.01 65.14 -69.68
CA PRO A 882 48.53 63.77 -69.93
C PRO A 882 49.29 63.00 -68.79
N SER A 883 49.62 61.71 -69.08
CA SER A 883 50.84 60.94 -68.68
C SER A 883 51.23 60.77 -67.18
N TYR A 884 51.69 59.61 -66.69
CA TYR A 884 52.80 58.78 -67.20
C TYR A 884 52.71 57.28 -66.82
N SER A 885 53.44 56.42 -67.55
CA SER A 885 53.75 55.01 -67.24
C SER A 885 54.98 54.89 -66.30
N HIS A 886 55.40 53.75 -65.71
CA HIS A 886 55.45 52.38 -66.28
C HIS A 886 55.88 51.31 -65.22
N LYS A 887 55.60 50.04 -65.55
CA LYS A 887 56.25 48.78 -65.10
C LYS A 887 55.72 48.05 -63.85
N ASP A 888 55.71 46.73 -64.02
CA ASP A 888 55.09 45.69 -63.23
C ASP A 888 56.03 45.15 -62.12
N TYR A 889 55.48 44.77 -60.96
CA TYR A 889 55.35 43.35 -60.56
C TYR A 889 54.60 43.20 -59.21
N ASN A 890 53.80 42.12 -59.10
CA ASN A 890 53.32 41.43 -57.87
C ASN A 890 52.29 42.06 -56.89
N THR A 891 51.24 41.25 -56.67
CA THR A 891 50.53 40.92 -55.39
C THR A 891 49.62 41.92 -54.63
N TYR A 892 48.31 41.59 -54.70
CA TYR A 892 47.31 41.48 -53.60
C TYR A 892 46.62 42.72 -52.94
N ASN A 893 45.36 42.45 -52.53
CA ASN A 893 44.46 43.17 -51.59
C ASN A 893 43.78 44.51 -51.98
N GLY A 894 42.45 44.48 -52.14
CA GLY A 894 41.57 45.07 -51.11
C GLY A 894 40.45 46.06 -51.50
N TYR A 895 39.58 46.30 -50.50
CA TYR A 895 38.61 47.40 -50.26
C TYR A 895 37.25 47.42 -51.01
N VAL A 896 36.05 47.70 -50.44
CA VAL A 896 35.50 48.40 -49.21
C VAL A 896 35.18 49.90 -49.46
N ASP A 897 34.01 50.50 -49.11
CA ASP A 897 32.66 50.04 -48.63
C ASP A 897 31.66 51.26 -48.66
N THR A 898 30.57 51.22 -47.86
CA THR A 898 29.82 52.34 -47.21
C THR A 898 28.48 52.80 -47.85
N PRO A 899 27.62 53.58 -47.14
CA PRO A 899 27.55 53.94 -45.70
C PRO A 899 26.23 53.37 -45.06
N TYR A 900 25.57 53.78 -43.95
CA TYR A 900 25.72 54.64 -42.74
C TYR A 900 24.58 54.17 -41.75
N ALA A 901 24.38 54.52 -40.47
CA ALA A 901 25.03 55.23 -39.34
C ALA A 901 24.30 54.76 -38.02
N SER A 902 24.32 55.34 -36.80
CA SER A 902 25.01 56.49 -36.16
C SER A 902 25.02 56.39 -34.62
N LYS A 903 26.20 56.56 -34.00
CA LYS A 903 26.48 57.21 -32.69
C LYS A 903 26.10 56.54 -31.33
N PRO A 904 26.85 56.83 -30.22
CA PRO A 904 27.48 55.75 -29.44
C PRO A 904 27.59 55.94 -27.90
N CYS A 905 28.30 55.03 -27.18
CA CYS A 905 29.33 55.42 -26.18
C CYS A 905 30.34 54.28 -25.82
N MET A 906 31.42 54.64 -25.11
CA MET A 906 32.75 54.00 -24.96
C MET A 906 32.92 52.67 -24.14
N HIS A 907 34.03 51.95 -24.47
CA HIS A 907 35.05 51.20 -23.65
C HIS A 907 34.68 50.41 -22.36
N SER A 908 35.43 49.39 -21.89
CA SER A 908 36.71 48.70 -22.27
C SER A 908 36.63 47.19 -21.92
N GLN A 909 37.26 46.24 -22.64
CA GLN A 909 38.58 45.60 -22.37
C GLN A 909 38.88 45.26 -20.87
N GLU A 910 39.45 44.09 -20.50
CA GLU A 910 40.18 43.08 -21.31
C GLU A 910 40.23 41.63 -20.70
N CYS A 911 40.97 40.74 -21.40
CA CYS A 911 41.41 39.34 -21.19
C CYS A 911 41.33 38.64 -19.80
N GLY A 912 41.32 37.29 -19.73
CA GLY A 912 41.27 36.27 -20.79
C GLY A 912 42.25 35.08 -20.63
N LYS A 913 41.93 33.93 -21.26
CA LYS A 913 42.72 32.67 -21.41
C LYS A 913 42.96 31.86 -20.12
N SER A 914 42.66 30.57 -19.97
CA SER A 914 42.71 29.34 -20.82
C SER A 914 44.09 28.69 -20.95
N VAL A 915 44.20 27.41 -20.57
CA VAL A 915 44.59 26.27 -21.44
C VAL A 915 44.53 24.94 -20.64
N ASP A 916 44.19 23.87 -21.34
CA ASP A 916 44.05 22.49 -20.86
C ASP A 916 45.39 21.79 -20.55
N THR A 917 45.36 20.71 -19.75
CA THR A 917 45.53 19.33 -20.26
C THR A 917 45.46 18.27 -19.15
N SER A 918 45.24 17.01 -19.54
CA SER A 918 45.14 15.83 -18.68
C SER A 918 46.49 15.11 -18.50
N TYR A 919 46.62 14.30 -17.45
CA TYR A 919 46.76 12.84 -17.57
C TYR A 919 46.57 12.12 -16.22
N ALA A 920 46.52 10.78 -16.23
CA ALA A 920 46.13 9.95 -15.08
C ALA A 920 47.31 9.50 -14.19
N GLY A 921 47.02 9.19 -12.92
CA GLY A 921 47.92 8.53 -11.98
C GLY A 921 47.16 8.03 -10.74
N SER A 922 47.50 6.86 -10.22
CA SER A 922 46.84 6.24 -9.07
C SER A 922 47.76 6.15 -7.86
N GLN A 923 47.19 6.15 -6.64
CA GLN A 923 47.38 5.08 -5.64
C GLN A 923 46.69 5.43 -4.29
N ARG A 924 46.67 4.42 -3.42
CA ARG A 924 46.04 4.37 -2.08
C ARG A 924 46.73 5.30 -1.07
N GLY A 925 46.00 5.72 -0.04
CA GLY A 925 46.56 6.27 1.20
C GLY A 925 45.47 6.45 2.26
N ASN A 926 45.59 5.74 3.39
CA ASN A 926 44.61 5.78 4.48
C ASN A 926 44.65 7.13 5.22
N TYR A 927 43.50 7.57 5.74
CA TYR A 927 43.30 7.82 7.18
C TYR A 927 41.84 7.58 7.56
#